data_AF-A0AA37QRL8-F1
#
_entry.id   AF-A0AA37QRL8-F1
#
_cell.length_a   1.000
_cell.length_b   1.000
_cell.length_c   1.000
_cell.angle_alpha   90.00
_cell.angle_beta   90.00
_cell.angle_gamma   90.00
#
_symmetry.space_group_name_H-M   'P 1'
#
loop_
_entity.id
_entity.type
_entity.pdbx_description
1 polymer ?
#
loop_
_entity_poly.entity_id
_entity_poly.type
_entity_poly.pdbx_seq_one_letter_code
_entity_poly.pdbx_strand_id
1 'polypeptide(L)'
;MQEDSARVRDALPGQTPVSPNNPCPFLRALVAGGFVGGHSVPLKTIADRVEAASGETGLKKRFVGIETSGVALIANGLSPLRLLKSLWSGADLDQLRDGPLDKLGGGSRILDAEAKVHPEEIDRLAGFGSDYPDPNGGTEHGLNAAQIQTFMKANLKRDGDKARWYYPVLMKGEWPVLLNILGKGEGDGRYLSVAEVRTLFVERQLPQRIVARLMVKPRPASIIWRAAKAVVGAAVLAAVALLLAWMAAPDAVSDKLSAILPKKVAALIPPALPETEPTKAAYWLDQGWTTKDRHWFHHVTQGTATFPIPYNWFMAMEQPYLSLFGTPGLISDSAYLERFGFIPSPKSVDGDPSALRPFGYAANATAKTDTAPALPAGLKPTPAGNEGGLPVGFARLSGAADPVTGAAQSDKIGLTCAACHSGSIHYKGVSVRFDGGPGMADLRKLEEAMGFAMIFTQYVPGRFARFADRVLGSKASDADRDALKKGLKSATDFALNMQAKNYQSAIEAKGQTETGEGFGRLDALNRIGNQVFYLDMAVSGLPNMVGNQEAIDAPVSYPPIWTVPWFSWAQYDGSIAQPLIRNAGEALGVFAQINLSPETASDKLWRSSMAIENLIHIEDMLRGPDPFATTTPAFGGLTSPKWPEKLFAGDDAWKIDPVRVERGRKLYATVCVECHLGPVADPVFDKTYPDKSFWKIKPAEDWESKGWNAKGPILDLVQKPVEAMQTDPGQATILATRKVKVPGFLEVDPAKDLKGCNLPQGSTTEMPYALALMAVVQKASDKWMDDRKLSPAEQAALWGDRKNCPNPAGKSYRARPLNGVWATAPYLHNGSVPSLYWLLTPAAERPTSFCQGARDYDPTHVGFDVPKGGEASCKVGQSLFATTDSSGKPIKGNSTLGHSFEGPAKPNKDYPNGIIGGAFSEEERWDLIAYLKTL
;
A
#
# COMPACT_ATOMS: atom_id res chain seq x y z
N MET A 1 -0.97 -37.13 -49.66
CA MET A 1 -1.66 -38.14 -50.51
C MET A 1 -2.40 -39.23 -49.72
N GLN A 2 -2.01 -39.60 -48.49
CA GLN A 2 -2.78 -40.58 -47.69
C GLN A 2 -4.07 -40.02 -47.05
N GLU A 3 -4.08 -38.73 -46.65
CA GLU A 3 -5.22 -38.08 -45.97
C GLU A 3 -6.48 -37.92 -46.83
N ASP A 4 -6.34 -37.71 -48.15
CA ASP A 4 -7.50 -37.68 -49.07
C ASP A 4 -8.16 -39.05 -49.23
N SER A 5 -7.40 -40.14 -49.05
CA SER A 5 -7.95 -41.50 -49.24
C SER A 5 -8.92 -41.92 -48.14
N ALA A 6 -8.88 -41.29 -46.96
CA ALA A 6 -9.80 -41.57 -45.85
C ALA A 6 -11.14 -40.84 -46.02
N ARG A 7 -11.11 -39.57 -46.50
CA ARG A 7 -12.34 -38.81 -46.78
C ARG A 7 -13.14 -39.41 -47.93
N VAL A 8 -12.45 -39.84 -48.98
CA VAL A 8 -13.08 -40.38 -50.20
C VAL A 8 -13.74 -41.74 -49.94
N ARG A 9 -13.24 -42.53 -48.98
CA ARG A 9 -13.82 -43.84 -48.61
C ARG A 9 -15.16 -43.77 -47.88
N ASP A 10 -15.46 -42.64 -47.24
CA ASP A 10 -16.66 -42.43 -46.41
C ASP A 10 -17.61 -41.35 -47.00
N ALA A 11 -17.43 -41.02 -48.28
CA ALA A 11 -18.27 -40.06 -49.00
C ALA A 11 -19.53 -40.74 -49.56
N LEU A 12 -20.70 -40.25 -49.18
CA LEU A 12 -21.96 -40.67 -49.80
C LEU A 12 -22.07 -40.09 -51.22
N PRO A 13 -22.74 -40.78 -52.17
CA PRO A 13 -22.86 -40.33 -53.55
C PRO A 13 -23.40 -38.89 -53.65
N GLY A 14 -22.67 -38.03 -54.37
CA GLY A 14 -23.06 -36.63 -54.60
C GLY A 14 -22.74 -35.64 -53.47
N GLN A 15 -22.04 -36.06 -52.40
CA GLN A 15 -21.65 -35.19 -51.29
C GLN A 15 -20.17 -34.80 -51.32
N THR A 16 -19.85 -33.65 -50.71
CA THR A 16 -18.47 -33.26 -50.47
C THR A 16 -17.87 -34.18 -49.37
N PRO A 17 -16.65 -34.74 -49.56
CA PRO A 17 -16.04 -35.61 -48.57
C PRO A 17 -15.84 -34.90 -47.22
N VAL A 18 -16.24 -35.57 -46.14
CA VAL A 18 -16.18 -35.05 -44.77
C VAL A 18 -15.08 -35.77 -43.99
N SER A 19 -14.31 -35.02 -43.21
CA SER A 19 -13.25 -35.60 -42.39
C SER A 19 -13.80 -36.49 -41.27
N PRO A 20 -13.23 -37.70 -41.04
CA PRO A 20 -13.58 -38.52 -39.88
C PRO A 20 -13.23 -37.82 -38.56
N ASN A 21 -12.28 -36.86 -38.58
CA ASN A 21 -11.87 -36.08 -37.42
C ASN A 21 -12.79 -34.89 -37.09
N ASN A 22 -13.91 -34.74 -37.79
CA ASN A 22 -14.95 -33.78 -37.43
C ASN A 22 -16.05 -34.48 -36.60
N PRO A 23 -16.12 -34.26 -35.26
CA PRO A 23 -17.11 -34.92 -34.41
C PRO A 23 -18.48 -34.24 -34.42
N CYS A 24 -18.64 -33.09 -35.10
CA CYS A 24 -19.87 -32.30 -35.04
C CYS A 24 -20.83 -32.66 -36.21
N PRO A 25 -21.97 -33.33 -35.95
CA PRO A 25 -22.88 -33.79 -37.00
C PRO A 25 -23.44 -32.64 -37.85
N PHE A 26 -23.69 -31.48 -37.24
CA PHE A 26 -24.18 -30.30 -37.94
C PHE A 26 -23.13 -29.70 -38.90
N LEU A 27 -21.87 -29.58 -38.46
CA LEU A 27 -20.77 -29.13 -39.33
C LEU A 27 -20.48 -30.16 -40.43
N ARG A 28 -20.56 -31.46 -40.12
CA ARG A 28 -20.43 -32.53 -41.12
C ARG A 28 -21.48 -32.39 -42.23
N ALA A 29 -22.73 -32.08 -41.88
CA ALA A 29 -23.79 -31.84 -42.86
C ALA A 29 -23.59 -30.54 -43.67
N LEU A 30 -23.07 -29.48 -43.05
CA LEU A 30 -22.70 -28.25 -43.77
C LEU A 30 -21.57 -28.49 -44.78
N VAL A 31 -20.56 -29.29 -44.44
CA VAL A 31 -19.48 -29.69 -45.36
C VAL A 31 -20.05 -30.57 -46.47
N ALA A 32 -20.77 -31.64 -46.12
CA ALA A 32 -21.34 -32.59 -47.07
C ALA A 32 -22.22 -31.92 -48.14
N GLY A 33 -23.05 -30.95 -47.71
CA GLY A 33 -23.90 -30.14 -48.59
C GLY A 33 -23.18 -28.99 -49.32
N GLY A 34 -21.88 -28.81 -49.14
CA GLY A 34 -21.09 -27.77 -49.83
C GLY A 34 -21.30 -26.34 -49.31
N PHE A 35 -21.89 -26.17 -48.13
CA PHE A 35 -22.16 -24.85 -47.54
C PHE A 35 -20.94 -24.20 -46.88
N VAL A 36 -19.97 -25.03 -46.46
CA VAL A 36 -18.63 -24.65 -45.97
C VAL A 36 -17.58 -25.61 -46.54
N GLY A 37 -16.32 -25.18 -46.60
CA GLY A 37 -15.20 -26.04 -47.05
C GLY A 37 -14.90 -27.15 -46.05
N GLY A 38 -14.27 -28.24 -46.51
CA GLY A 38 -13.98 -29.42 -45.69
C GLY A 38 -12.69 -29.38 -44.86
N HIS A 39 -11.92 -28.29 -44.92
CA HIS A 39 -10.61 -28.13 -44.26
C HIS A 39 -10.64 -26.95 -43.27
N SER A 40 -9.71 -25.99 -43.43
CA SER A 40 -9.73 -24.71 -42.72
C SER A 40 -10.85 -23.81 -43.26
N VAL A 41 -11.77 -23.43 -42.38
CA VAL A 41 -12.90 -22.55 -42.70
C VAL A 41 -12.78 -21.27 -41.87
N PRO A 42 -12.77 -20.07 -42.50
CA PRO A 42 -12.72 -18.80 -41.78
C PRO A 42 -13.80 -18.71 -40.70
N LEU A 43 -13.44 -18.21 -39.51
CA LEU A 43 -14.37 -18.12 -38.36
C LEU A 43 -15.66 -17.39 -38.72
N LYS A 44 -15.53 -16.32 -39.52
CA LYS A 44 -16.67 -15.54 -40.03
C LYS A 44 -17.59 -16.40 -40.91
N THR A 45 -17.04 -17.25 -41.77
CA THR A 45 -17.85 -18.12 -42.64
C THR A 45 -18.62 -19.14 -41.83
N ILE A 46 -18.02 -19.74 -40.80
CA ILE A 46 -18.71 -20.65 -39.88
C ILE A 46 -19.82 -19.91 -39.15
N ALA A 47 -19.52 -18.75 -38.57
CA ALA A 47 -20.49 -17.93 -37.86
C ALA A 47 -21.66 -17.51 -38.76
N ASP A 48 -21.40 -16.97 -39.95
CA ASP A 48 -22.44 -16.51 -40.88
C ASP A 48 -23.37 -17.67 -41.31
N ARG A 49 -22.84 -18.89 -41.46
CA ARG A 49 -23.64 -20.09 -41.82
C ARG A 49 -24.47 -20.60 -40.66
N VAL A 50 -23.93 -20.63 -39.45
CA VAL A 50 -24.69 -21.02 -38.24
C VAL A 50 -25.75 -19.96 -37.90
N GLU A 51 -25.42 -18.67 -38.04
CA GLU A 51 -26.38 -17.56 -37.93
C GLU A 51 -27.52 -17.69 -38.94
N ALA A 52 -27.23 -18.08 -40.18
CA ALA A 52 -28.26 -18.30 -41.19
C ALA A 52 -29.13 -19.50 -40.82
N ALA A 53 -28.52 -20.62 -40.40
CA ALA A 53 -29.27 -21.84 -40.07
C ALA A 53 -30.18 -21.69 -38.84
N SER A 54 -29.79 -20.90 -37.83
CA SER A 54 -30.55 -20.73 -36.59
C SER A 54 -31.96 -20.17 -36.79
N GLY A 55 -32.16 -19.38 -37.85
CA GLY A 55 -33.45 -18.72 -38.12
C GLY A 55 -33.72 -17.52 -37.20
N GLU A 56 -32.79 -17.17 -36.32
CA GLU A 56 -32.89 -16.00 -35.45
C GLU A 56 -32.80 -14.70 -36.25
N THR A 57 -33.40 -13.63 -35.72
CA THR A 57 -33.36 -12.29 -36.34
C THR A 57 -32.81 -11.23 -35.38
N GLY A 58 -32.39 -10.08 -35.92
CA GLY A 58 -31.91 -8.95 -35.12
C GLY A 58 -30.69 -9.25 -34.24
N LEU A 59 -30.73 -8.80 -32.98
CA LEU A 59 -29.66 -8.98 -32.00
C LEU A 59 -29.42 -10.44 -31.61
N LYS A 60 -30.48 -11.26 -31.53
CA LYS A 60 -30.37 -12.70 -31.19
C LYS A 60 -29.54 -13.45 -32.23
N LYS A 61 -29.77 -13.19 -33.51
CA LYS A 61 -28.96 -13.73 -34.62
C LYS A 61 -27.47 -13.46 -34.40
N ARG A 62 -27.15 -12.24 -33.97
CA ARG A 62 -25.76 -11.81 -33.81
C ARG A 62 -25.08 -12.42 -32.59
N PHE A 63 -25.82 -12.64 -31.50
CA PHE A 63 -25.30 -13.38 -30.35
C PHE A 63 -24.91 -14.80 -30.73
N VAL A 64 -25.74 -15.49 -31.53
CA VAL A 64 -25.42 -16.83 -32.07
C VAL A 64 -24.11 -16.81 -32.86
N GLY A 65 -23.86 -15.79 -33.69
CA GLY A 65 -22.61 -15.68 -34.45
C GLY A 65 -21.38 -15.39 -33.60
N ILE A 66 -21.51 -14.59 -32.54
CA ILE A 66 -20.42 -14.31 -31.59
C ILE A 66 -20.06 -15.58 -30.81
N GLU A 67 -21.06 -16.28 -30.28
CA GLU A 67 -20.87 -17.55 -29.58
C GLU A 67 -20.22 -18.59 -30.49
N THR A 68 -20.73 -18.73 -31.72
CA THR A 68 -20.15 -19.64 -32.73
C THR A 68 -18.71 -19.27 -33.07
N SER A 69 -18.39 -17.98 -33.21
CA SER A 69 -17.02 -17.53 -33.48
C SER A 69 -16.08 -17.84 -32.32
N GLY A 70 -16.53 -17.66 -31.07
CA GLY A 70 -15.76 -18.00 -29.87
C GLY A 70 -15.49 -19.51 -29.76
N VAL A 71 -16.51 -20.33 -30.02
CA VAL A 71 -16.39 -21.79 -30.04
C VAL A 71 -15.44 -22.25 -31.15
N ALA A 72 -15.60 -21.72 -32.37
CA ALA A 72 -14.74 -22.06 -33.51
C ALA A 72 -13.29 -21.61 -33.31
N LEU A 73 -13.05 -20.48 -32.64
CA LEU A 73 -11.71 -19.98 -32.34
C LEU A 73 -10.88 -20.97 -31.51
N ILE A 74 -11.52 -21.57 -30.48
CA ILE A 74 -10.84 -22.49 -29.56
C ILE A 74 -10.89 -23.95 -30.03
N ALA A 75 -11.63 -24.25 -31.10
CA ALA A 75 -11.96 -25.62 -31.51
C ALA A 75 -10.74 -26.51 -31.79
N ASN A 76 -9.64 -25.93 -32.27
CA ASN A 76 -8.39 -26.65 -32.58
C ASN A 76 -7.33 -26.58 -31.46
N GLY A 77 -7.60 -25.93 -30.32
CA GLY A 77 -6.69 -25.85 -29.17
C GLY A 77 -6.56 -24.45 -28.55
N LEU A 78 -6.08 -24.40 -27.30
CA LEU A 78 -6.00 -23.18 -26.49
C LEU A 78 -4.61 -22.52 -26.44
N SER A 79 -3.59 -23.12 -27.08
CA SER A 79 -2.24 -22.53 -27.10
C SER A 79 -2.21 -21.23 -27.94
N PRO A 80 -1.39 -20.23 -27.58
CA PRO A 80 -1.33 -18.95 -28.30
C PRO A 80 -1.11 -19.07 -29.81
N LEU A 81 -0.20 -19.96 -30.24
CA LEU A 81 0.08 -20.21 -31.66
C LEU A 81 -1.13 -20.78 -32.40
N ARG A 82 -1.90 -21.66 -31.76
CA ARG A 82 -3.13 -22.23 -32.35
C ARG A 82 -4.28 -21.23 -32.38
N LEU A 83 -4.44 -20.41 -31.33
CA LEU A 83 -5.45 -19.33 -31.33
C LEU A 83 -5.14 -18.29 -32.40
N LEU A 84 -3.86 -17.91 -32.56
CA LEU A 84 -3.42 -17.02 -33.63
C LEU A 84 -3.68 -17.65 -35.00
N LYS A 85 -3.31 -18.93 -35.20
CA LYS A 85 -3.62 -19.65 -36.44
C LYS A 85 -5.13 -19.64 -36.72
N SER A 86 -5.97 -19.98 -35.76
CA SER A 86 -7.44 -19.97 -35.90
C SER A 86 -8.01 -18.59 -36.23
N LEU A 87 -7.45 -17.50 -35.67
CA LEU A 87 -7.83 -16.12 -36.00
C LEU A 87 -7.51 -15.75 -37.45
N TRP A 88 -6.37 -16.21 -37.97
CA TRP A 88 -5.88 -15.83 -39.29
C TRP A 88 -6.36 -16.77 -40.41
N SER A 89 -6.34 -18.08 -40.21
CA SER A 89 -6.70 -19.09 -41.20
C SER A 89 -8.10 -19.70 -41.00
N GLY A 90 -8.77 -19.43 -39.87
CA GLY A 90 -10.03 -20.07 -39.51
C GLY A 90 -9.87 -21.39 -38.76
N ALA A 91 -10.99 -22.02 -38.41
CA ALA A 91 -11.01 -23.30 -37.72
C ALA A 91 -10.74 -24.44 -38.71
N ASP A 92 -9.82 -25.33 -38.35
CA ASP A 92 -9.47 -26.53 -39.10
C ASP A 92 -10.42 -27.67 -38.77
N LEU A 93 -11.38 -27.95 -39.65
CA LEU A 93 -12.38 -28.98 -39.42
C LEU A 93 -11.81 -30.40 -39.43
N ASP A 94 -10.55 -30.57 -39.86
CA ASP A 94 -9.85 -31.86 -39.90
C ASP A 94 -9.13 -32.22 -38.61
N GLN A 95 -9.04 -31.27 -37.68
CA GLN A 95 -8.30 -31.40 -36.42
C GLN A 95 -9.19 -31.02 -35.23
N LEU A 96 -10.46 -31.41 -35.28
CA LEU A 96 -11.41 -31.19 -34.18
C LEU A 96 -11.37 -32.32 -33.16
N ARG A 97 -11.11 -33.56 -33.59
CA ARG A 97 -10.81 -34.67 -32.68
C ARG A 97 -9.55 -34.39 -31.87
N ASP A 98 -9.55 -34.86 -30.63
CA ASP A 98 -8.53 -34.59 -29.60
C ASP A 98 -8.36 -33.10 -29.23
N GLY A 99 -9.23 -32.23 -29.76
CA GLY A 99 -9.33 -30.83 -29.40
C GLY A 99 -10.01 -30.61 -28.04
N PRO A 100 -9.99 -29.38 -27.51
CA PRO A 100 -10.57 -29.05 -26.20
C PRO A 100 -12.10 -29.22 -26.14
N LEU A 101 -12.75 -29.39 -27.28
CA LEU A 101 -14.20 -29.56 -27.41
C LEU A 101 -14.62 -30.98 -27.84
N ASP A 102 -13.68 -31.93 -27.93
CA ASP A 102 -13.99 -33.30 -28.31
C ASP A 102 -14.42 -34.15 -27.10
N LYS A 103 -15.48 -34.94 -27.32
CA LYS A 103 -16.00 -35.91 -26.35
C LYS A 103 -15.59 -37.36 -26.65
N LEU A 104 -14.77 -37.59 -27.67
CA LEU A 104 -14.22 -38.91 -28.00
C LEU A 104 -15.32 -39.98 -28.13
N GLY A 105 -16.44 -39.63 -28.78
CA GLY A 105 -17.62 -40.50 -28.93
C GLY A 105 -18.54 -40.62 -27.70
N GLY A 106 -18.19 -39.97 -26.59
CA GLY A 106 -19.01 -39.89 -25.38
C GLY A 106 -20.25 -38.99 -25.51
N GLY A 107 -21.22 -39.16 -24.61
CA GLY A 107 -22.53 -38.52 -24.69
C GLY A 107 -23.54 -39.37 -25.47
N SER A 108 -23.93 -38.93 -26.68
CA SER A 108 -25.01 -39.62 -27.42
C SER A 108 -24.60 -40.97 -28.00
N ARG A 109 -23.29 -41.18 -28.25
CA ARG A 109 -22.72 -42.38 -28.91
C ARG A 109 -23.26 -42.69 -30.31
N ILE A 110 -24.17 -41.86 -30.85
CA ILE A 110 -24.69 -41.97 -32.21
C ILE A 110 -23.54 -41.86 -33.22
N LEU A 111 -22.54 -41.03 -32.94
CA LEU A 111 -21.28 -40.95 -33.69
C LEU A 111 -20.13 -41.22 -32.72
N ASP A 112 -19.33 -42.24 -33.00
CA ASP A 112 -18.25 -42.68 -32.10
C ASP A 112 -16.90 -41.99 -32.34
N ALA A 113 -15.88 -42.45 -31.61
CA ALA A 113 -14.50 -41.95 -31.69
C ALA A 113 -13.85 -42.21 -33.08
N GLU A 114 -14.42 -43.11 -33.87
CA GLU A 114 -13.93 -43.55 -35.18
C GLU A 114 -14.78 -43.00 -36.34
N ALA A 115 -15.77 -42.15 -36.03
CA ALA A 115 -16.71 -41.52 -36.97
C ALA A 115 -17.75 -42.47 -37.56
N LYS A 116 -17.93 -43.64 -36.95
CA LYS A 116 -18.97 -44.59 -37.31
C LYS A 116 -20.28 -44.18 -36.65
N VAL A 117 -21.36 -44.27 -37.42
CA VAL A 117 -22.71 -44.01 -36.94
C VAL A 117 -23.33 -45.31 -36.44
N HIS A 118 -23.95 -45.26 -35.26
CA HIS A 118 -24.63 -46.38 -34.60
C HIS A 118 -26.15 -46.16 -34.60
N PRO A 119 -26.90 -46.70 -35.58
CA PRO A 119 -28.33 -46.45 -35.74
C PRO A 119 -29.18 -46.85 -34.51
N GLU A 120 -28.74 -47.85 -33.75
CA GLU A 120 -29.38 -48.30 -32.52
C GLU A 120 -29.40 -47.22 -31.42
N GLU A 121 -28.44 -46.29 -31.42
CA GLU A 121 -28.43 -45.16 -30.48
C GLU A 121 -29.47 -44.09 -30.87
N ILE A 122 -29.88 -44.04 -32.13
CA ILE A 122 -30.99 -43.21 -32.61
C ILE A 122 -32.32 -43.85 -32.20
N ASP A 123 -32.44 -45.18 -32.26
CA ASP A 123 -33.63 -45.88 -31.74
C ASP A 123 -33.76 -45.68 -30.23
N ARG A 124 -32.63 -45.69 -29.51
CA ARG A 124 -32.61 -45.35 -28.08
C ARG A 124 -32.99 -43.89 -27.82
N LEU A 125 -32.52 -42.95 -28.63
CA LEU A 125 -32.96 -41.54 -28.56
C LEU A 125 -34.48 -41.44 -28.69
N ALA A 126 -35.07 -42.17 -29.64
CA ALA A 126 -36.52 -42.22 -29.84
C ALA A 126 -37.26 -42.70 -28.58
N GLY A 127 -36.69 -43.64 -27.82
CA GLY A 127 -37.26 -44.10 -26.55
C GLY A 127 -37.43 -43.02 -25.45
N PHE A 128 -36.80 -41.84 -25.59
CA PHE A 128 -37.01 -40.69 -24.70
C PHE A 128 -38.03 -39.68 -25.24
N GLY A 129 -38.51 -39.88 -26.47
CA GLY A 129 -39.37 -38.97 -27.18
C GLY A 129 -40.86 -39.21 -26.98
N SER A 130 -41.65 -38.40 -27.66
CA SER A 130 -43.10 -38.50 -27.74
C SER A 130 -43.59 -38.00 -29.10
N ASP A 131 -44.85 -38.21 -29.37
CA ASP A 131 -45.51 -37.78 -30.58
C ASP A 131 -45.93 -36.30 -30.48
N TYR A 132 -45.53 -35.50 -31.46
CA TYR A 132 -45.80 -34.06 -31.55
C TYR A 132 -46.56 -33.72 -32.84
N PRO A 133 -47.43 -32.70 -32.83
CA PRO A 133 -48.08 -32.22 -34.06
C PRO A 133 -47.03 -31.59 -34.99
N ASP A 134 -46.90 -32.12 -36.21
CA ASP A 134 -45.99 -31.53 -37.21
C ASP A 134 -46.63 -30.24 -37.76
N PRO A 135 -45.90 -29.11 -37.79
CA PRO A 135 -46.39 -27.87 -38.39
C PRO A 135 -46.86 -27.98 -39.85
N ASN A 136 -46.44 -29.02 -40.58
CA ASN A 136 -46.86 -29.30 -41.96
C ASN A 136 -48.05 -30.28 -42.06
N GLY A 137 -48.63 -30.67 -40.92
CA GLY A 137 -49.77 -31.59 -40.81
C GLY A 137 -49.36 -33.00 -40.38
N GLY A 138 -50.21 -33.64 -39.58
CA GLY A 138 -49.97 -34.97 -39.01
C GLY A 138 -49.22 -34.94 -37.68
N THR A 139 -48.69 -36.11 -37.28
CA THR A 139 -47.99 -36.31 -36.01
C THR A 139 -46.62 -36.92 -36.29
N GLU A 140 -45.59 -36.47 -35.59
CA GLU A 140 -44.21 -36.92 -35.75
C GLU A 140 -43.54 -37.19 -34.39
N HIS A 141 -42.71 -38.23 -34.34
CA HIS A 141 -42.00 -38.59 -33.12
C HIS A 141 -40.74 -37.74 -32.91
N GLY A 142 -40.57 -37.18 -31.71
CA GLY A 142 -39.50 -36.24 -31.41
C GLY A 142 -39.24 -36.02 -29.93
N LEU A 143 -38.30 -35.14 -29.61
CA LEU A 143 -37.95 -34.78 -28.23
C LEU A 143 -38.04 -33.27 -28.01
N ASN A 144 -38.76 -32.82 -26.98
CA ASN A 144 -38.71 -31.43 -26.52
C ASN A 144 -37.49 -31.15 -25.60
N ALA A 145 -37.35 -29.92 -25.12
CA ALA A 145 -36.22 -29.50 -24.29
C ALA A 145 -36.04 -30.34 -23.00
N ALA A 146 -37.13 -30.70 -22.33
CA ALA A 146 -37.09 -31.48 -21.09
C ALA A 146 -36.70 -32.94 -21.33
N GLN A 147 -37.20 -33.53 -22.43
CA GLN A 147 -36.85 -34.89 -22.84
C GLN A 147 -35.38 -34.97 -23.29
N ILE A 148 -34.88 -33.94 -23.99
CA ILE A 148 -33.46 -33.81 -24.33
C ILE A 148 -32.61 -33.77 -23.06
N GLN A 149 -32.99 -32.99 -22.05
CA GLN A 149 -32.27 -32.98 -20.76
C GLN A 149 -32.25 -34.37 -20.10
N THR A 150 -33.35 -35.11 -20.19
CA THR A 150 -33.47 -36.47 -19.65
C THR A 150 -32.56 -37.44 -20.40
N PHE A 151 -32.56 -37.40 -21.73
CA PHE A 151 -31.65 -38.16 -22.59
C PHE A 151 -30.18 -37.86 -22.27
N MET A 152 -29.82 -36.58 -22.15
CA MET A 152 -28.46 -36.17 -21.81
C MET A 152 -28.03 -36.68 -20.43
N LYS A 153 -28.90 -36.59 -19.42
CA LYS A 153 -28.63 -37.09 -18.06
C LYS A 153 -28.44 -38.61 -18.05
N ALA A 154 -29.27 -39.34 -18.80
CA ALA A 154 -29.14 -40.79 -18.94
C ALA A 154 -27.81 -41.18 -19.61
N ASN A 155 -27.35 -40.42 -20.59
CA ASN A 155 -26.08 -40.64 -21.27
C ASN A 155 -24.86 -40.32 -20.40
N LEU A 156 -24.89 -39.19 -19.67
CA LEU A 156 -23.83 -38.86 -18.70
C LEU A 156 -23.70 -39.94 -17.62
N LYS A 157 -24.82 -40.46 -17.12
CA LYS A 157 -24.81 -41.60 -16.17
C LYS A 157 -24.20 -42.86 -16.79
N ARG A 158 -24.48 -43.12 -18.07
CA ARG A 158 -23.96 -44.28 -18.82
C ARG A 158 -22.46 -44.17 -19.14
N ASP A 159 -21.93 -42.95 -19.24
CA ASP A 159 -20.49 -42.72 -19.42
C ASP A 159 -19.69 -42.95 -18.13
N GLY A 160 -20.31 -42.79 -16.95
CA GLY A 160 -19.71 -43.15 -15.65
C GLY A 160 -18.32 -42.52 -15.45
N ASP A 161 -17.35 -43.32 -15.02
CA ASP A 161 -15.96 -42.87 -14.79
C ASP A 161 -15.23 -42.43 -16.07
N LYS A 162 -15.77 -42.74 -17.26
CA LYS A 162 -15.24 -42.27 -18.55
C LYS A 162 -15.69 -40.84 -18.87
N ALA A 163 -16.67 -40.29 -18.15
CA ALA A 163 -17.13 -38.92 -18.34
C ALA A 163 -16.09 -37.93 -17.80
N ARG A 164 -15.49 -37.15 -18.70
CA ARG A 164 -14.57 -36.07 -18.29
C ARG A 164 -15.33 -34.90 -17.69
N TRP A 165 -14.67 -34.11 -16.85
CA TRP A 165 -15.28 -33.00 -16.10
C TRP A 165 -16.02 -31.98 -16.99
N TYR A 166 -15.61 -31.84 -18.26
CA TYR A 166 -16.20 -30.90 -19.21
C TYR A 166 -17.35 -31.48 -20.07
N TYR A 167 -17.64 -32.79 -20.04
CA TYR A 167 -18.72 -33.40 -20.83
C TYR A 167 -20.11 -32.81 -20.53
N PRO A 168 -20.50 -32.57 -19.27
CA PRO A 168 -21.78 -31.93 -18.96
C PRO A 168 -21.89 -30.50 -19.52
N VAL A 169 -20.77 -29.78 -19.60
CA VAL A 169 -20.72 -28.42 -20.15
C VAL A 169 -20.91 -28.45 -21.67
N LEU A 170 -20.20 -29.35 -22.36
CA LEU A 170 -20.34 -29.50 -23.81
C LEU A 170 -21.73 -29.98 -24.22
N MET A 171 -22.33 -30.92 -23.49
CA MET A 171 -23.67 -31.44 -23.81
C MET A 171 -24.76 -30.37 -23.69
N LYS A 172 -24.64 -29.42 -22.75
CA LYS A 172 -25.53 -28.24 -22.68
C LYS A 172 -25.44 -27.35 -23.92
N GLY A 173 -24.32 -27.38 -24.64
CA GLY A 173 -24.08 -26.61 -25.86
C GLY A 173 -24.40 -27.35 -27.18
N GLU A 174 -24.75 -28.65 -27.14
CA GLU A 174 -24.96 -29.44 -28.36
C GLU A 174 -26.43 -29.72 -28.66
N TRP A 175 -27.12 -30.46 -27.77
CA TRP A 175 -28.48 -30.91 -28.02
C TRP A 175 -29.53 -29.79 -27.92
N PRO A 176 -29.44 -28.88 -26.93
CA PRO A 176 -30.31 -27.69 -26.91
C PRO A 176 -30.08 -26.78 -28.14
N VAL A 177 -28.83 -26.69 -28.62
CA VAL A 177 -28.51 -25.92 -29.83
C VAL A 177 -29.09 -26.61 -31.07
N LEU A 178 -29.00 -27.93 -31.18
CA LEU A 178 -29.66 -28.69 -32.24
C LEU A 178 -31.19 -28.53 -32.19
N LEU A 179 -31.82 -28.52 -31.02
CA LEU A 179 -33.25 -28.20 -30.88
C LEU A 179 -33.56 -26.76 -31.33
N ASN A 180 -32.69 -25.79 -31.03
CA ASN A 180 -32.90 -24.41 -31.47
C ASN A 180 -32.77 -24.24 -33.00
N ILE A 181 -31.86 -24.98 -33.63
CA ILE A 181 -31.62 -24.89 -35.08
C ILE A 181 -32.63 -25.75 -35.85
N LEU A 182 -32.74 -27.03 -35.50
CA LEU A 182 -33.55 -28.05 -36.18
C LEU A 182 -34.92 -28.26 -35.53
N GLY A 183 -35.26 -27.63 -34.42
CA GLY A 183 -36.56 -27.86 -33.79
C GLY A 183 -37.73 -27.39 -34.67
N LYS A 184 -38.79 -28.18 -34.71
CA LYS A 184 -40.11 -27.86 -35.27
C LYS A 184 -41.00 -27.31 -34.14
N GLY A 185 -41.95 -26.43 -34.49
CA GLY A 185 -42.82 -25.77 -33.52
C GLY A 185 -42.17 -24.57 -32.80
N GLU A 186 -42.91 -23.95 -31.88
CA GLU A 186 -42.51 -22.76 -31.11
C GLU A 186 -42.76 -22.95 -29.61
N GLY A 187 -42.07 -22.16 -28.77
CA GLY A 187 -42.24 -22.18 -27.32
C GLY A 187 -42.03 -23.57 -26.71
N ASP A 188 -42.88 -23.93 -25.75
CA ASP A 188 -42.85 -25.23 -25.06
C ASP A 188 -43.28 -26.41 -25.95
N GLY A 189 -43.92 -26.13 -27.10
CA GLY A 189 -44.26 -27.11 -28.12
C GLY A 189 -43.13 -27.42 -29.09
N ARG A 190 -41.95 -26.80 -28.92
CA ARG A 190 -40.79 -27.01 -29.80
C ARG A 190 -40.15 -28.37 -29.55
N TYR A 191 -40.00 -29.17 -30.62
CA TYR A 191 -39.45 -30.52 -30.55
C TYR A 191 -38.42 -30.79 -31.65
N LEU A 192 -37.48 -31.69 -31.38
CA LEU A 192 -36.46 -32.17 -32.31
C LEU A 192 -36.92 -33.51 -32.90
N SER A 193 -37.20 -33.55 -34.21
CA SER A 193 -37.64 -34.76 -34.91
C SER A 193 -36.57 -35.85 -34.88
N VAL A 194 -36.97 -37.06 -34.48
CA VAL A 194 -36.07 -38.24 -34.52
C VAL A 194 -35.70 -38.60 -35.95
N ALA A 195 -36.63 -38.45 -36.90
CA ALA A 195 -36.38 -38.71 -38.31
C ALA A 195 -35.31 -37.75 -38.87
N GLU A 196 -35.39 -36.46 -38.52
CA GLU A 196 -34.40 -35.48 -38.97
C GLU A 196 -33.04 -35.63 -38.28
N VAL A 197 -33.01 -36.08 -37.02
CA VAL A 197 -31.76 -36.49 -36.37
C VAL A 197 -31.15 -37.69 -37.09
N ARG A 198 -31.96 -38.68 -37.50
CA ARG A 198 -31.48 -39.81 -38.30
C ARG A 198 -30.86 -39.34 -39.61
N THR A 199 -31.55 -38.50 -40.37
CA THR A 199 -31.05 -37.92 -41.62
C THR A 199 -29.76 -37.11 -41.39
N LEU A 200 -29.68 -36.32 -40.32
CA LEU A 200 -28.49 -35.52 -39.99
C LEU A 200 -27.25 -36.40 -39.74
N PHE A 201 -27.39 -37.49 -38.97
CA PHE A 201 -26.25 -38.33 -38.60
C PHE A 201 -25.91 -39.35 -39.69
N VAL A 202 -26.90 -40.04 -40.26
CA VAL A 202 -26.72 -41.13 -41.22
C VAL A 202 -26.45 -40.58 -42.62
N GLU A 203 -27.31 -39.68 -43.09
CA GLU A 203 -27.26 -39.18 -44.46
C GLU A 203 -26.46 -37.88 -44.59
N ARG A 204 -26.09 -37.23 -43.48
CA ARG A 204 -25.37 -35.95 -43.43
C ARG A 204 -26.11 -34.84 -44.18
N GLN A 205 -27.44 -34.89 -44.17
CA GLN A 205 -28.28 -33.89 -44.83
C GLN A 205 -28.98 -33.00 -43.81
N LEU A 206 -29.14 -31.72 -44.19
CA LEU A 206 -29.93 -30.77 -43.43
C LEU A 206 -31.38 -30.76 -43.96
N PRO A 207 -32.40 -30.64 -43.10
CA PRO A 207 -33.77 -30.49 -43.55
C PRO A 207 -33.95 -29.28 -44.48
N GLN A 208 -34.86 -29.39 -45.46
CA GLN A 208 -35.05 -28.36 -46.49
C GLN A 208 -35.29 -26.96 -45.93
N ARG A 209 -35.97 -26.82 -44.78
CA ARG A 209 -36.18 -25.51 -44.13
C ARG A 209 -34.86 -24.83 -43.73
N ILE A 210 -33.85 -25.61 -43.36
CA ILE A 210 -32.54 -25.09 -42.93
C ILE A 210 -31.72 -24.76 -44.16
N VAL A 211 -31.77 -25.60 -45.19
CA VAL A 211 -31.18 -25.33 -46.51
C VAL A 211 -31.74 -24.01 -47.07
N ALA A 212 -33.05 -23.79 -47.01
CA ALA A 212 -33.67 -22.54 -47.45
C ALA A 212 -33.12 -21.32 -46.71
N ARG A 213 -32.92 -21.41 -45.38
CA ARG A 213 -32.30 -20.32 -44.58
C ARG A 213 -30.84 -20.07 -44.98
N LEU A 214 -30.07 -21.12 -45.26
CA LEU A 214 -28.66 -21.04 -45.67
C LEU A 214 -28.46 -20.39 -47.05
N MET A 215 -29.48 -20.43 -47.91
CA MET A 215 -29.47 -19.88 -49.27
C MET A 215 -29.84 -18.38 -49.34
N VAL A 216 -30.27 -17.77 -48.23
CA VAL A 216 -30.58 -16.33 -48.16
C VAL A 216 -29.29 -15.50 -48.22
N LYS A 217 -29.15 -14.64 -49.25
CA LYS A 217 -27.96 -13.77 -49.40
C LYS A 217 -27.84 -12.78 -48.21
N PRO A 218 -26.66 -12.67 -47.56
CA PRO A 218 -26.47 -11.73 -46.47
C PRO A 218 -26.57 -10.28 -46.96
N ARG A 219 -27.38 -9.45 -46.29
CA ARG A 219 -27.40 -8.01 -46.54
C ARG A 219 -26.06 -7.39 -46.09
N PRO A 220 -25.42 -6.52 -46.90
CA PRO A 220 -24.16 -5.91 -46.49
C PRO A 220 -24.38 -5.00 -45.26
N ALA A 221 -23.56 -5.18 -44.23
CA ALA A 221 -23.55 -4.29 -43.07
C ALA A 221 -23.16 -2.87 -43.49
N SER A 222 -23.88 -1.87 -42.97
CA SER A 222 -23.65 -0.44 -43.27
C SER A 222 -22.22 0.00 -42.89
N ILE A 223 -21.71 1.01 -43.58
CA ILE A 223 -20.36 1.58 -43.37
C ILE A 223 -20.16 2.03 -41.91
N ILE A 224 -21.20 2.61 -41.29
CA ILE A 224 -21.21 3.04 -39.88
C ILE A 224 -20.92 1.86 -38.94
N TRP A 225 -21.49 0.69 -39.24
CA TRP A 225 -21.35 -0.49 -38.40
C TRP A 225 -19.94 -1.12 -38.54
N ARG A 226 -19.33 -1.04 -39.73
CA ARG A 226 -17.94 -1.47 -39.96
C ARG A 226 -16.95 -0.58 -39.23
N ALA A 227 -17.17 0.74 -39.25
CA ALA A 227 -16.37 1.70 -38.51
C ALA A 227 -16.46 1.46 -36.99
N ALA A 228 -17.68 1.29 -36.45
CA ALA A 228 -17.88 0.97 -35.03
C ALA A 228 -17.17 -0.33 -34.61
N LYS A 229 -17.24 -1.39 -35.44
CA LYS A 229 -16.53 -2.65 -35.16
C LYS A 229 -15.01 -2.49 -35.17
N ALA A 230 -14.48 -1.69 -36.10
CA ALA A 230 -13.05 -1.41 -36.17
C ALA A 230 -12.58 -0.61 -34.95
N VAL A 231 -13.37 0.37 -34.51
CA VAL A 231 -13.09 1.16 -33.30
C VAL A 231 -13.10 0.28 -32.06
N VAL A 232 -14.12 -0.57 -31.88
CA VAL A 232 -14.17 -1.49 -30.73
C VAL A 232 -13.02 -2.51 -30.79
N GLY A 233 -12.72 -3.07 -31.96
CA GLY A 233 -11.60 -3.99 -32.12
C GLY A 233 -10.25 -3.34 -31.80
N ALA A 234 -10.03 -2.11 -32.26
CA ALA A 234 -8.84 -1.33 -31.93
C ALA A 234 -8.77 -1.01 -30.43
N ALA A 235 -9.89 -0.65 -29.79
CA ALA A 235 -9.95 -0.40 -28.36
C ALA A 235 -9.62 -1.65 -27.53
N VAL A 236 -10.14 -2.82 -27.92
CA VAL A 236 -9.81 -4.09 -27.26
C VAL A 236 -8.33 -4.43 -27.43
N LEU A 237 -7.77 -4.28 -28.64
CA LEU A 237 -6.35 -4.51 -28.88
C LEU A 237 -5.47 -3.56 -28.07
N ALA A 238 -5.85 -2.28 -27.99
CA ALA A 238 -5.15 -1.29 -27.17
C ALA A 238 -5.22 -1.64 -25.68
N ALA A 239 -6.38 -2.08 -25.17
CA ALA A 239 -6.54 -2.52 -23.79
C ALA A 239 -5.69 -3.76 -23.47
N VAL A 240 -5.63 -4.74 -24.38
CA VAL A 240 -4.78 -5.91 -24.25
C VAL A 240 -3.30 -5.52 -24.29
N ALA A 241 -2.89 -4.67 -25.22
CA ALA A 241 -1.52 -4.18 -25.30
C ALA A 241 -1.10 -3.42 -24.04
N LEU A 242 -1.99 -2.57 -23.50
CA LEU A 242 -1.77 -1.85 -22.25
C LEU A 242 -1.66 -2.80 -21.07
N LEU A 243 -2.52 -3.83 -21.00
CA LEU A 243 -2.47 -4.84 -19.96
C LEU A 243 -1.16 -5.65 -20.00
N LEU A 244 -0.72 -6.06 -21.19
CA LEU A 244 0.55 -6.75 -21.40
C LEU A 244 1.75 -5.87 -21.02
N ALA A 245 1.72 -4.59 -21.41
CA ALA A 245 2.74 -3.63 -21.02
C ALA A 245 2.77 -3.44 -19.49
N TRP A 246 1.60 -3.36 -18.85
CA TRP A 246 1.48 -3.22 -17.40
C TRP A 246 1.99 -4.48 -16.66
N MET A 247 1.77 -5.66 -17.20
CA MET A 247 2.36 -6.90 -16.65
C MET A 247 3.87 -6.97 -16.83
N ALA A 248 4.43 -6.36 -17.89
CA ALA A 248 5.86 -6.37 -18.16
C ALA A 248 6.64 -5.28 -17.38
N ALA A 249 6.04 -4.12 -17.19
CA ALA A 249 6.65 -2.96 -16.51
C ALA A 249 5.60 -2.23 -15.64
N PRO A 250 5.17 -2.85 -14.52
CA PRO A 250 4.02 -2.37 -13.77
C PRO A 250 4.18 -0.94 -13.26
N ASP A 251 5.30 -0.63 -12.63
CA ASP A 251 5.54 0.69 -12.05
C ASP A 251 5.65 1.77 -13.14
N ALA A 252 6.36 1.52 -14.24
CA ALA A 252 6.51 2.49 -15.33
C ALA A 252 5.19 2.79 -16.04
N VAL A 253 4.31 1.80 -16.19
CA VAL A 253 2.98 1.99 -16.78
C VAL A 253 2.05 2.67 -15.77
N SER A 254 2.05 2.26 -14.50
CA SER A 254 1.28 2.91 -13.43
C SER A 254 1.62 4.39 -13.31
N ASP A 255 2.91 4.73 -13.30
CA ASP A 255 3.42 6.11 -13.18
C ASP A 255 2.93 6.99 -14.34
N LYS A 256 3.10 6.51 -15.58
CA LYS A 256 2.62 7.22 -16.78
C LYS A 256 1.11 7.38 -16.82
N LEU A 257 0.35 6.34 -16.47
CA LEU A 257 -1.11 6.41 -16.45
C LEU A 257 -1.59 7.39 -15.38
N SER A 258 -1.04 7.33 -14.17
CA SER A 258 -1.41 8.23 -13.08
C SER A 258 -1.10 9.69 -13.39
N ALA A 259 -0.06 9.99 -14.18
CA ALA A 259 0.27 11.34 -14.60
C ALA A 259 -0.72 11.95 -15.62
N ILE A 260 -1.36 11.13 -16.46
CA ILE A 260 -2.25 11.62 -17.54
C ILE A 260 -3.75 11.48 -17.20
N LEU A 261 -4.10 10.61 -16.26
CA LEU A 261 -5.48 10.32 -15.90
C LEU A 261 -6.02 11.32 -14.87
N PRO A 262 -7.33 11.63 -14.88
CA PRO A 262 -7.96 12.38 -13.81
C PRO A 262 -7.71 11.70 -12.45
N LYS A 263 -7.49 12.48 -11.38
CA LYS A 263 -7.17 11.96 -10.03
C LYS A 263 -8.06 10.79 -9.57
N LYS A 264 -9.38 10.88 -9.79
CA LYS A 264 -10.34 9.83 -9.41
C LYS A 264 -10.13 8.51 -10.15
N VAL A 265 -9.60 8.55 -11.38
CA VAL A 265 -9.28 7.37 -12.19
C VAL A 265 -7.88 6.87 -11.87
N ALA A 266 -6.91 7.77 -11.68
CA ALA A 266 -5.55 7.41 -11.24
C ALA A 266 -5.56 6.67 -9.89
N ALA A 267 -6.46 7.04 -8.96
CA ALA A 267 -6.66 6.36 -7.69
C ALA A 267 -7.12 4.88 -7.80
N LEU A 268 -7.46 4.40 -9.00
CA LEU A 268 -7.79 3.00 -9.27
C LEU A 268 -6.58 2.17 -9.75
N ILE A 269 -5.39 2.78 -9.77
CA ILE A 269 -4.16 2.16 -10.23
C ILE A 269 -3.21 2.00 -9.03
N PRO A 270 -2.63 0.80 -8.82
CA PRO A 270 -1.56 0.59 -7.84
C PRO A 270 -0.44 1.63 -7.96
N PRO A 271 0.05 2.15 -6.82
CA PRO A 271 1.08 3.17 -6.83
C PRO A 271 2.37 2.64 -7.48
N ALA A 272 3.01 3.48 -8.29
CA ALA A 272 4.33 3.19 -8.81
C ALA A 272 5.38 3.34 -7.70
N LEU A 273 6.33 2.41 -7.64
CA LEU A 273 7.40 2.41 -6.65
C LEU A 273 8.77 2.64 -7.29
N PRO A 274 9.70 3.35 -6.62
CA PRO A 274 11.06 3.50 -7.09
C PRO A 274 11.75 2.15 -7.26
N GLU A 275 12.67 2.06 -8.21
CA GLU A 275 13.64 0.97 -8.23
C GLU A 275 14.65 1.14 -7.08
N THR A 276 15.03 0.04 -6.43
CA THR A 276 16.07 0.06 -5.40
C THR A 276 17.44 -0.12 -6.03
N GLU A 277 18.37 0.78 -5.70
CA GLU A 277 19.77 0.58 -6.09
C GLU A 277 20.39 -0.57 -5.28
N PRO A 278 21.12 -1.51 -5.93
CA PRO A 278 21.81 -2.59 -5.23
C PRO A 278 22.80 -2.04 -4.19
N THR A 279 22.57 -2.38 -2.92
CA THR A 279 23.48 -2.03 -1.82
C THR A 279 24.70 -2.96 -1.86
N LYS A 280 25.89 -2.40 -2.11
CA LYS A 280 27.17 -3.12 -2.09
C LYS A 280 27.66 -3.39 -0.66
N ALA A 281 27.41 -2.45 0.25
CA ALA A 281 27.73 -2.56 1.66
C ALA A 281 26.77 -1.69 2.49
N ALA A 282 26.47 -2.12 3.71
CA ALA A 282 25.65 -1.37 4.65
C ALA A 282 26.40 -1.19 5.97
N TYR A 283 26.20 -0.04 6.63
CA TYR A 283 26.81 0.26 7.91
C TYR A 283 25.83 1.01 8.80
N TRP A 284 25.57 0.45 9.97
CA TRP A 284 24.94 1.18 11.06
C TRP A 284 25.99 2.02 11.80
N LEU A 285 25.75 3.32 11.96
CA LEU A 285 26.63 4.19 12.72
C LEU A 285 26.55 3.90 14.21
N ASP A 286 27.68 4.10 14.90
CA ASP A 286 27.74 3.99 16.36
C ASP A 286 27.07 5.22 16.99
N GLN A 287 26.03 4.95 17.77
CA GLN A 287 25.20 5.96 18.44
C GLN A 287 24.95 5.61 19.91
N GLY A 288 25.79 4.73 20.47
CA GLY A 288 25.69 4.34 21.89
C GLY A 288 24.78 3.14 22.15
N TRP A 289 24.22 2.48 21.14
CA TRP A 289 23.40 1.28 21.29
C TRP A 289 24.13 0.01 20.85
N THR A 290 23.92 -1.10 21.56
CA THR A 290 24.36 -2.42 21.10
C THR A 290 23.54 -2.87 19.89
N THR A 291 24.04 -3.89 19.16
CA THR A 291 23.29 -4.57 18.10
C THR A 291 21.93 -5.09 18.61
N LYS A 292 21.87 -5.58 19.86
CA LYS A 292 20.64 -6.12 20.46
C LYS A 292 19.65 -5.01 20.80
N ASP A 293 20.12 -3.93 21.42
CA ASP A 293 19.28 -2.76 21.75
C ASP A 293 18.64 -2.18 20.49
N ARG A 294 19.44 -2.01 19.44
CA ARG A 294 18.99 -1.52 18.14
C ARG A 294 17.93 -2.42 17.52
N HIS A 295 18.20 -3.73 17.43
CA HIS A 295 17.25 -4.69 16.87
C HIS A 295 15.95 -4.75 17.69
N TRP A 296 16.05 -4.61 19.02
CA TRP A 296 14.90 -4.52 19.90
C TRP A 296 14.06 -3.27 19.59
N PHE A 297 14.67 -2.09 19.52
CA PHE A 297 13.99 -0.83 19.17
C PHE A 297 13.31 -0.92 17.79
N HIS A 298 13.94 -1.59 16.82
CA HIS A 298 13.39 -1.74 15.47
C HIS A 298 12.10 -2.56 15.40
N HIS A 299 11.93 -3.55 16.30
CA HIS A 299 10.93 -4.61 16.15
C HIS A 299 10.06 -4.87 17.38
N VAL A 300 10.25 -4.14 18.48
CA VAL A 300 9.37 -4.25 19.64
C VAL A 300 7.98 -3.70 19.32
N THR A 301 6.93 -4.42 19.71
CA THR A 301 5.56 -3.92 19.58
C THR A 301 5.32 -2.73 20.51
N GLN A 302 4.64 -1.72 19.98
CA GLN A 302 4.17 -0.56 20.74
C GLN A 302 2.67 -0.65 21.03
N GLY A 303 2.06 -1.81 20.74
CA GLY A 303 0.62 -2.01 20.81
C GLY A 303 -0.11 -1.74 19.50
N THR A 304 0.60 -1.37 18.45
CA THR A 304 0.06 -0.93 17.16
C THR A 304 -0.44 -2.08 16.29
N ALA A 305 -1.57 -1.88 15.62
CA ALA A 305 -2.17 -2.75 14.62
C ALA A 305 -2.45 -1.97 13.33
N THR A 306 -1.43 -1.25 12.83
CA THR A 306 -1.51 -0.26 11.74
C THR A 306 -2.28 -0.74 10.52
N PHE A 307 -2.10 -2.00 10.13
CA PHE A 307 -2.91 -2.59 9.06
C PHE A 307 -4.08 -3.36 9.71
N PRO A 308 -5.35 -3.10 9.29
CA PRO A 308 -6.54 -3.72 9.86
C PRO A 308 -6.72 -5.19 9.45
N ILE A 309 -5.62 -5.95 9.38
CA ILE A 309 -5.57 -7.37 9.02
C ILE A 309 -4.67 -8.14 9.99
N PRO A 310 -4.91 -9.46 10.17
CA PRO A 310 -3.99 -10.33 10.90
C PRO A 310 -2.58 -10.35 10.33
N TYR A 311 -1.57 -10.55 11.19
CA TYR A 311 -0.15 -10.66 10.82
C TYR A 311 0.08 -11.75 9.77
N ASN A 312 -0.53 -12.93 9.93
CA ASN A 312 -0.37 -14.02 8.97
C ASN A 312 -1.00 -13.70 7.59
N TRP A 313 -1.99 -12.82 7.51
CA TRP A 313 -2.53 -12.36 6.24
C TRP A 313 -1.54 -11.44 5.53
N PHE A 314 -0.97 -10.48 6.26
CA PHE A 314 0.08 -9.60 5.74
C PHE A 314 1.26 -10.42 5.18
N MET A 315 1.69 -11.45 5.91
CA MET A 315 2.78 -12.33 5.48
C MET A 315 2.45 -13.21 4.27
N ALA A 316 1.17 -13.43 3.95
CA ALA A 316 0.71 -14.33 2.89
C ALA A 316 0.24 -13.62 1.60
N MET A 317 0.09 -12.29 1.68
CA MET A 317 -0.53 -11.49 0.62
C MET A 317 0.46 -11.21 -0.52
N GLU A 318 -0.01 -11.37 -1.75
CA GLU A 318 0.79 -11.09 -2.95
C GLU A 318 0.80 -9.59 -3.28
N GLN A 319 1.91 -9.12 -3.83
CA GLN A 319 2.06 -7.76 -4.34
C GLN A 319 0.96 -7.43 -5.38
N PRO A 320 0.53 -6.16 -5.49
CA PRO A 320 -0.52 -5.70 -6.39
C PRO A 320 -0.07 -5.61 -7.87
N TYR A 321 0.80 -6.53 -8.32
CA TYR A 321 1.26 -6.62 -9.70
C TYR A 321 0.63 -7.79 -10.42
N LEU A 322 0.20 -7.62 -11.67
CA LEU A 322 -0.27 -8.71 -12.51
C LEU A 322 0.93 -9.44 -13.13
N SER A 323 0.83 -10.77 -13.27
CA SER A 323 1.89 -11.58 -13.91
C SER A 323 1.32 -12.43 -15.04
N LEU A 324 2.05 -12.48 -16.16
CA LEU A 324 1.81 -13.40 -17.28
C LEU A 324 2.34 -14.81 -17.01
N PHE A 325 3.45 -14.90 -16.26
CA PHE A 325 4.16 -16.15 -15.97
C PHE A 325 4.53 -16.20 -14.49
N GLY A 326 4.02 -17.19 -13.77
CA GLY A 326 4.30 -17.37 -12.34
C GLY A 326 3.43 -16.50 -11.41
N THR A 327 3.87 -16.33 -10.18
CA THR A 327 3.18 -15.57 -9.13
C THR A 327 3.96 -14.33 -8.76
N PRO A 328 3.31 -13.18 -8.49
CA PRO A 328 4.00 -12.03 -7.90
C PRO A 328 4.65 -12.40 -6.57
N GLY A 329 5.64 -11.60 -6.15
CA GLY A 329 6.20 -11.69 -4.81
C GLY A 329 5.17 -11.37 -3.72
N LEU A 330 5.58 -11.50 -2.47
CA LEU A 330 4.75 -11.17 -1.31
C LEU A 330 4.93 -9.70 -0.92
N ILE A 331 3.89 -9.11 -0.34
CA ILE A 331 3.95 -7.78 0.26
C ILE A 331 5.03 -7.72 1.35
N SER A 332 5.19 -8.80 2.11
CA SER A 332 6.15 -8.93 3.21
C SER A 332 7.60 -9.08 2.74
N ASP A 333 7.85 -9.20 1.43
CA ASP A 333 9.20 -9.30 0.89
C ASP A 333 9.99 -8.02 1.24
N SER A 334 11.11 -8.17 1.96
CA SER A 334 11.93 -7.05 2.41
C SER A 334 12.38 -6.14 1.26
N ALA A 335 12.71 -6.72 0.09
CA ALA A 335 13.09 -5.97 -1.11
C ALA A 335 11.92 -5.15 -1.70
N TYR A 336 10.67 -5.61 -1.54
CA TYR A 336 9.49 -4.84 -1.96
C TYR A 336 9.22 -3.70 -1.00
N LEU A 337 9.28 -3.97 0.31
CA LEU A 337 9.08 -2.96 1.36
C LEU A 337 10.20 -1.90 1.36
N GLU A 338 11.42 -2.24 0.96
CA GLU A 338 12.51 -1.26 0.80
C GLU A 338 12.18 -0.16 -0.21
N ARG A 339 11.36 -0.46 -1.23
CA ARG A 339 10.92 0.51 -2.25
C ARG A 339 9.99 1.58 -1.67
N PHE A 340 9.40 1.35 -0.50
CA PHE A 340 8.64 2.36 0.25
C PHE A 340 9.53 3.16 1.20
N GLY A 341 10.84 2.96 1.18
CA GLY A 341 11.77 3.69 2.04
C GLY A 341 12.05 3.03 3.40
N PHE A 342 11.65 1.78 3.62
CA PHE A 342 12.05 1.00 4.80
C PHE A 342 13.46 0.41 4.69
N ILE A 343 14.11 0.15 5.83
CA ILE A 343 15.50 -0.34 5.88
C ILE A 343 15.50 -1.86 6.10
N PRO A 344 16.16 -2.67 5.25
CA PRO A 344 16.26 -4.12 5.45
C PRO A 344 16.84 -4.48 6.82
N SER A 345 16.26 -5.49 7.49
CA SER A 345 16.62 -5.96 8.83
C SER A 345 16.68 -7.49 8.90
N PRO A 346 17.59 -8.10 9.71
CA PRO A 346 17.66 -9.54 9.86
C PRO A 346 16.53 -10.08 10.76
N LYS A 347 16.27 -11.38 10.62
CA LYS A 347 15.28 -12.09 11.46
C LYS A 347 15.66 -12.11 12.94
N SER A 348 16.95 -12.26 13.19
CA SER A 348 17.56 -12.26 14.52
C SER A 348 18.96 -11.68 14.41
N VAL A 349 19.42 -11.08 15.50
CA VAL A 349 20.82 -10.68 15.68
C VAL A 349 21.61 -11.67 16.52
N ASP A 350 20.95 -12.71 17.04
CA ASP A 350 21.60 -13.86 17.66
C ASP A 350 21.99 -14.86 16.56
N GLY A 351 23.28 -15.15 16.40
CA GLY A 351 23.76 -16.11 15.41
C GLY A 351 25.10 -15.73 14.77
N ASP A 352 25.35 -16.23 13.56
CA ASP A 352 26.56 -15.96 12.80
C ASP A 352 26.64 -14.46 12.40
N PRO A 353 27.65 -13.71 12.89
CA PRO A 353 27.82 -12.31 12.53
C PRO A 353 28.02 -12.06 11.04
N SER A 354 28.43 -13.06 10.25
CA SER A 354 28.56 -12.93 8.80
C SER A 354 27.20 -12.69 8.11
N ALA A 355 26.13 -13.32 8.63
CA ALA A 355 24.77 -13.17 8.14
C ALA A 355 24.16 -11.78 8.44
N LEU A 356 24.77 -11.03 9.36
CA LEU A 356 24.35 -9.69 9.76
C LEU A 356 24.95 -8.58 8.88
N ARG A 357 26.04 -8.86 8.17
CA ARG A 357 26.78 -7.88 7.34
C ARG A 357 25.94 -7.25 6.22
N PRO A 358 25.09 -8.00 5.47
CA PRO A 358 24.23 -7.40 4.44
C PRO A 358 23.26 -6.35 5.00
N PHE A 359 22.92 -6.45 6.28
CA PHE A 359 22.04 -5.52 6.99
C PHE A 359 22.81 -4.42 7.74
N GLY A 360 24.14 -4.42 7.65
CA GLY A 360 25.03 -3.43 8.24
C GLY A 360 25.24 -3.54 9.75
N TYR A 361 24.79 -4.62 10.38
CA TYR A 361 25.01 -4.85 11.80
C TYR A 361 26.42 -5.42 12.03
N ALA A 362 27.18 -4.79 12.90
CA ALA A 362 28.53 -5.23 13.24
C ALA A 362 28.53 -6.36 14.28
N ALA A 363 29.51 -7.26 14.19
CA ALA A 363 29.69 -8.41 15.08
C ALA A 363 29.99 -8.03 16.54
N ASN A 364 30.58 -6.85 16.77
CA ASN A 364 30.97 -6.36 18.09
C ASN A 364 30.67 -4.85 18.17
N ALA A 365 29.45 -4.50 18.55
CA ALA A 365 29.22 -3.18 19.14
C ALA A 365 29.62 -3.27 20.61
N THR A 366 30.85 -2.90 20.94
CA THR A 366 31.25 -2.56 22.32
C THR A 366 30.58 -1.25 22.71
N ALA A 367 29.25 -1.21 22.70
CA ALA A 367 28.51 -0.08 23.20
C ALA A 367 28.51 -0.16 24.74
N LYS A 368 28.95 0.93 25.37
CA LYS A 368 28.71 1.16 26.80
C LYS A 368 27.31 1.74 26.91
N THR A 369 26.29 0.90 26.99
CA THR A 369 25.03 1.32 27.57
C THR A 369 25.13 1.05 29.07
N ASP A 370 25.13 2.10 29.88
CA ASP A 370 24.63 1.91 31.23
C ASP A 370 23.18 1.41 31.07
N THR A 371 22.81 0.33 31.75
CA THR A 371 21.47 -0.23 31.63
C THR A 371 20.45 0.87 31.95
N ALA A 372 19.50 1.09 31.03
CA ALA A 372 18.29 1.85 31.34
C ALA A 372 17.77 1.40 32.72
N PRO A 373 17.32 2.33 33.59
CA PRO A 373 16.80 1.97 34.89
C PRO A 373 15.78 0.83 34.75
N ALA A 374 15.80 -0.13 35.67
CA ALA A 374 14.78 -1.17 35.68
C ALA A 374 13.41 -0.48 35.74
N LEU A 375 12.47 -0.90 34.89
CA LEU A 375 11.11 -0.37 34.93
C LEU A 375 10.55 -0.53 36.35
N PRO A 376 9.82 0.46 36.88
CA PRO A 376 9.20 0.32 38.19
C PRO A 376 8.15 -0.81 38.17
N ALA A 377 7.71 -1.23 39.36
CA ALA A 377 6.70 -2.28 39.54
C ALA A 377 7.07 -3.69 39.03
N GLY A 378 8.36 -3.97 38.78
CA GLY A 378 8.80 -5.26 38.24
C GLY A 378 8.34 -5.52 36.81
N LEU A 379 7.87 -4.48 36.12
CA LEU A 379 7.57 -4.53 34.69
C LEU A 379 8.83 -4.89 33.92
N LYS A 380 8.67 -5.65 32.84
CA LYS A 380 9.77 -6.00 31.94
C LYS A 380 9.36 -5.66 30.51
N PRO A 381 10.27 -5.05 29.72
CA PRO A 381 10.01 -4.87 28.30
C PRO A 381 9.75 -6.23 27.66
N THR A 382 8.81 -6.27 26.72
CA THR A 382 8.51 -7.50 26.00
C THR A 382 9.69 -7.84 25.06
N PRO A 383 10.00 -9.13 24.84
CA PRO A 383 10.97 -9.50 23.81
C PRO A 383 10.55 -8.96 22.44
N ALA A 384 11.50 -8.39 21.70
CA ALA A 384 11.33 -8.08 20.29
C ALA A 384 11.72 -9.30 19.46
N GLY A 385 10.96 -9.60 18.40
CA GLY A 385 11.26 -10.68 17.47
C GLY A 385 10.94 -10.28 16.04
N ASN A 386 11.72 -10.79 15.08
CA ASN A 386 11.50 -10.53 13.66
C ASN A 386 11.50 -11.84 12.84
N GLU A 387 10.77 -12.86 13.29
CA GLU A 387 10.73 -14.18 12.63
C GLU A 387 10.38 -14.11 11.13
N GLY A 388 9.57 -13.12 10.77
CA GLY A 388 9.16 -12.83 9.39
C GLY A 388 10.27 -12.21 8.52
N GLY A 389 11.32 -11.65 9.11
CA GLY A 389 12.38 -10.94 8.38
C GLY A 389 11.90 -9.63 7.78
N LEU A 390 10.98 -8.95 8.46
CA LEU A 390 10.46 -7.65 8.02
C LEU A 390 11.51 -6.55 8.21
N PRO A 391 11.46 -5.48 7.41
CA PRO A 391 12.33 -4.32 7.57
C PRO A 391 12.22 -3.64 8.95
N VAL A 392 13.20 -2.80 9.27
CA VAL A 392 13.16 -1.88 10.41
C VAL A 392 11.84 -1.12 10.41
N GLY A 393 11.18 -1.05 11.57
CA GLY A 393 9.92 -0.32 11.70
C GLY A 393 8.67 -1.19 11.73
N PHE A 394 8.77 -2.52 11.60
CA PHE A 394 7.63 -3.44 11.70
C PHE A 394 7.73 -4.29 12.97
N ALA A 395 6.60 -4.44 13.67
CA ALA A 395 6.46 -5.31 14.82
C ALA A 395 5.19 -6.16 14.79
N ARG A 396 5.31 -7.38 15.32
CA ARG A 396 4.19 -8.29 15.54
C ARG A 396 3.58 -8.02 16.92
N LEU A 397 2.31 -7.67 16.95
CA LEU A 397 1.52 -7.60 18.18
C LEU A 397 0.96 -9.00 18.46
N SER A 398 1.63 -9.74 19.35
CA SER A 398 1.24 -11.10 19.72
C SER A 398 0.43 -11.16 21.01
N GLY A 399 -0.60 -12.00 21.03
CA GLY A 399 -1.38 -12.29 22.24
C GLY A 399 -2.15 -11.11 22.83
N ALA A 400 -2.40 -10.06 22.04
CA ALA A 400 -3.20 -8.92 22.48
C ALA A 400 -4.65 -9.32 22.70
N ALA A 401 -5.24 -8.80 23.77
CA ALA A 401 -6.68 -8.87 23.99
C ALA A 401 -7.36 -7.74 23.23
N ASP A 402 -8.51 -8.04 22.65
CA ASP A 402 -9.42 -7.05 22.07
C ASP A 402 -9.81 -6.05 23.17
N PRO A 403 -9.56 -4.73 23.00
CA PRO A 403 -9.86 -3.77 24.05
C PRO A 403 -11.36 -3.66 24.42
N VAL A 404 -12.25 -3.97 23.47
CA VAL A 404 -13.71 -3.90 23.64
C VAL A 404 -14.21 -5.15 24.36
N THR A 405 -13.87 -6.33 23.82
CA THR A 405 -14.43 -7.60 24.32
C THR A 405 -13.60 -8.21 25.47
N GLY A 406 -12.29 -7.99 25.46
CA GLY A 406 -11.30 -8.66 26.30
C GLY A 406 -10.91 -10.05 25.79
N ALA A 407 -11.42 -10.49 24.64
CA ALA A 407 -11.09 -11.78 24.05
C ALA A 407 -9.69 -11.77 23.42
N ALA A 408 -9.01 -12.91 23.43
CA ALA A 408 -7.75 -13.07 22.71
C ALA A 408 -7.97 -12.85 21.21
N GLN A 409 -7.12 -12.03 20.58
CA GLN A 409 -7.16 -11.79 19.14
C GLN A 409 -6.03 -12.54 18.43
N SER A 410 -6.24 -12.81 17.14
CA SER A 410 -5.15 -13.17 16.23
C SER A 410 -4.10 -12.05 16.20
N ASP A 411 -2.83 -12.45 16.14
CA ASP A 411 -1.70 -11.53 16.07
C ASP A 411 -1.88 -10.49 14.97
N LYS A 412 -1.46 -9.25 15.27
CA LYS A 412 -1.55 -8.10 14.35
C LYS A 412 -0.16 -7.65 13.92
N ILE A 413 -0.13 -6.89 12.84
CA ILE A 413 1.07 -6.23 12.33
C ILE A 413 0.91 -4.73 12.54
N GLY A 414 1.95 -4.09 13.07
CA GLY A 414 1.98 -2.64 13.26
C GLY A 414 3.34 -2.05 12.97
N LEU A 415 3.34 -0.74 12.76
CA LEU A 415 4.55 0.05 12.61
C LEU A 415 5.06 0.51 13.98
N THR A 416 6.37 0.53 14.14
CA THR A 416 7.05 1.05 15.33
C THR A 416 7.59 2.46 15.07
N CYS A 417 8.01 3.17 16.13
CA CYS A 417 8.75 4.44 16.02
C CYS A 417 9.90 4.35 15.01
N ALA A 418 10.56 3.20 14.88
CA ALA A 418 11.70 3.01 14.00
C ALA A 418 11.35 3.16 12.50
N ALA A 419 10.07 2.98 12.11
CA ALA A 419 9.61 3.23 10.74
C ALA A 419 9.84 4.68 10.30
N CYS A 420 9.61 5.63 11.22
CA CYS A 420 9.75 7.07 10.97
C CYS A 420 11.08 7.62 11.49
N HIS A 421 11.65 7.01 12.54
CA HIS A 421 12.82 7.53 13.26
C HIS A 421 14.08 6.69 13.09
N SER A 422 14.21 5.97 11.97
CA SER A 422 15.48 5.34 11.56
C SER A 422 15.79 5.72 10.12
N GLY A 423 16.93 6.35 9.90
CA GLY A 423 17.32 6.91 8.61
C GLY A 423 18.39 6.10 7.90
N SER A 424 18.42 6.23 6.58
CA SER A 424 19.51 5.70 5.77
C SER A 424 19.75 6.57 4.55
N ILE A 425 21.02 6.85 4.27
CA ILE A 425 21.48 7.53 3.07
C ILE A 425 22.33 6.59 2.22
N HIS A 426 22.32 6.79 0.91
CA HIS A 426 23.06 6.00 -0.07
C HIS A 426 24.11 6.88 -0.75
N TYR A 427 25.35 6.37 -0.81
CA TYR A 427 26.44 7.03 -1.54
C TYR A 427 27.33 5.98 -2.19
N LYS A 428 27.48 6.03 -3.53
CA LYS A 428 28.32 5.11 -4.33
C LYS A 428 28.06 3.61 -4.05
N GLY A 429 26.80 3.26 -3.78
CA GLY A 429 26.36 1.89 -3.46
C GLY A 429 26.57 1.47 -2.00
N VAL A 430 26.97 2.39 -1.11
CA VAL A 430 27.07 2.16 0.33
C VAL A 430 25.84 2.75 1.03
N SER A 431 25.17 1.96 1.86
CA SER A 431 24.04 2.38 2.69
C SER A 431 24.54 2.73 4.10
N VAL A 432 24.55 4.02 4.45
CA VAL A 432 24.89 4.50 5.80
C VAL A 432 23.59 4.70 6.57
N ARG A 433 23.46 4.03 7.71
CA ARG A 433 22.21 3.91 8.48
C ARG A 433 22.40 4.44 9.89
N PHE A 434 21.39 5.09 10.43
CA PHE A 434 21.44 5.72 11.75
C PHE A 434 20.08 5.68 12.44
N ASP A 435 20.11 5.52 13.76
CA ASP A 435 18.94 5.48 14.61
C ASP A 435 18.57 6.88 15.09
N GLY A 436 17.29 7.08 15.36
CA GLY A 436 16.74 8.33 15.87
C GLY A 436 16.78 9.51 14.90
N GLY A 437 17.09 9.30 13.62
CA GLY A 437 17.05 10.32 12.56
C GLY A 437 15.84 10.13 11.64
N PRO A 438 15.59 11.06 10.70
CA PRO A 438 14.47 10.95 9.77
C PRO A 438 14.60 9.71 8.88
N GLY A 439 13.59 8.85 8.95
CA GLY A 439 13.37 7.79 7.97
C GLY A 439 12.87 8.35 6.64
N MET A 440 12.97 7.54 5.59
CA MET A 440 12.47 7.89 4.25
C MET A 440 11.20 7.11 3.90
N ALA A 441 10.47 6.58 4.87
CA ALA A 441 9.26 5.80 4.60
C ALA A 441 8.16 6.64 3.89
N ASP A 442 7.45 6.04 2.95
CA ASP A 442 6.22 6.58 2.33
C ASP A 442 5.04 5.69 2.74
N LEU A 443 4.41 6.07 3.87
CA LEU A 443 3.32 5.30 4.46
C LEU A 443 2.06 5.35 3.60
N ARG A 444 1.83 6.45 2.88
CA ARG A 444 0.66 6.62 2.02
C ARG A 444 0.71 5.63 0.86
N LYS A 445 1.84 5.50 0.17
CA LYS A 445 2.01 4.49 -0.89
C LYS A 445 1.86 3.07 -0.34
N LEU A 446 2.38 2.80 0.86
CA LEU A 446 2.24 1.47 1.47
C LEU A 446 0.77 1.13 1.73
N GLU A 447 0.00 2.05 2.31
CA GLU A 447 -1.44 1.89 2.53
C GLU A 447 -2.21 1.63 1.21
N GLU A 448 -1.90 2.39 0.16
CA GLU A 448 -2.49 2.20 -1.17
C GLU A 448 -2.15 0.82 -1.75
N ALA A 449 -0.87 0.44 -1.73
CA ALA A 449 -0.41 -0.86 -2.21
C ALA A 449 -1.07 -2.02 -1.44
N MET A 450 -1.24 -1.89 -0.13
CA MET A 450 -1.97 -2.86 0.70
C MET A 450 -3.44 -2.97 0.30
N GLY A 451 -4.12 -1.84 0.10
CA GLY A 451 -5.50 -1.82 -0.37
C GLY A 451 -5.67 -2.55 -1.70
N PHE A 452 -4.79 -2.29 -2.67
CA PHE A 452 -4.79 -3.00 -3.95
C PHE A 452 -4.47 -4.48 -3.81
N ALA A 453 -3.53 -4.85 -2.93
CA ALA A 453 -3.19 -6.25 -2.68
C ALA A 453 -4.39 -7.03 -2.13
N MET A 454 -5.17 -6.42 -1.23
CA MET A 454 -6.42 -6.99 -0.70
C MET A 454 -7.49 -7.17 -1.79
N ILE A 455 -7.67 -6.16 -2.66
CA ILE A 455 -8.60 -6.22 -3.80
C ILE A 455 -8.16 -7.32 -4.78
N PHE A 456 -6.89 -7.33 -5.17
CA PHE A 456 -6.38 -8.29 -6.16
C PHE A 456 -6.48 -9.72 -5.63
N THR A 457 -6.23 -9.93 -4.34
CA THR A 457 -6.39 -11.24 -3.71
C THR A 457 -7.82 -11.77 -3.85
N GLN A 458 -8.84 -10.90 -3.82
CA GLN A 458 -10.24 -11.30 -3.96
C GLN A 458 -10.69 -11.52 -5.41
N TYR A 459 -10.22 -10.67 -6.33
CA TYR A 459 -10.81 -10.58 -7.67
C TYR A 459 -9.93 -11.15 -8.78
N VAL A 460 -8.60 -11.25 -8.60
CA VAL A 460 -7.72 -11.86 -9.59
C VAL A 460 -7.81 -13.39 -9.50
N PRO A 461 -8.15 -14.10 -10.59
CA PRO A 461 -8.33 -15.55 -10.57
C PRO A 461 -7.15 -16.31 -9.94
N GLY A 462 -7.47 -17.24 -9.04
CA GLY A 462 -6.50 -18.10 -8.38
C GLY A 462 -5.71 -17.46 -7.22
N ARG A 463 -5.72 -16.13 -7.03
CA ARG A 463 -4.99 -15.50 -5.92
C ARG A 463 -5.56 -15.86 -4.56
N PHE A 464 -6.88 -15.81 -4.41
CA PHE A 464 -7.52 -16.17 -3.15
C PHE A 464 -7.16 -17.60 -2.72
N ALA A 465 -7.11 -18.55 -3.66
CA ALA A 465 -6.74 -19.93 -3.37
C ALA A 465 -5.32 -20.02 -2.80
N ARG A 466 -4.34 -19.37 -3.44
CA ARG A 466 -2.94 -19.33 -2.96
C ARG A 466 -2.79 -18.62 -1.63
N PHE A 467 -3.50 -17.50 -1.45
CA PHE A 467 -3.55 -16.78 -0.19
C PHE A 467 -4.11 -17.68 0.92
N ALA A 468 -5.25 -18.34 0.68
CA ALA A 468 -5.85 -19.27 1.62
C ALA A 468 -4.94 -20.46 1.94
N ASP A 469 -4.22 -21.00 0.95
CA ASP A 469 -3.26 -22.08 1.16
C ASP A 469 -2.08 -21.64 2.05
N ARG A 470 -1.59 -20.40 1.90
CA ARG A 470 -0.53 -19.85 2.77
C ARG A 470 -1.03 -19.54 4.19
N VAL A 471 -2.27 -19.10 4.33
CA VAL A 471 -2.84 -18.70 5.64
C VAL A 471 -3.35 -19.89 6.45
N LEU A 472 -4.08 -20.82 5.82
CA LEU A 472 -4.78 -21.92 6.48
C LEU A 472 -4.12 -23.29 6.22
N GLY A 473 -3.24 -23.38 5.22
CA GLY A 473 -2.69 -24.65 4.73
C GLY A 473 -3.55 -25.29 3.63
N SER A 474 -2.94 -26.17 2.84
CA SER A 474 -3.59 -26.81 1.69
C SER A 474 -4.74 -27.76 2.08
N LYS A 475 -4.77 -28.25 3.33
CA LYS A 475 -5.79 -29.17 3.85
C LYS A 475 -6.97 -28.46 4.52
N ALA A 476 -7.03 -27.13 4.51
CA ALA A 476 -8.12 -26.36 5.09
C ALA A 476 -9.47 -26.71 4.46
N SER A 477 -10.52 -26.79 5.27
CA SER A 477 -11.87 -27.12 4.79
C SER A 477 -12.46 -26.00 3.95
N ASP A 478 -13.48 -26.31 3.14
CA ASP A 478 -14.19 -25.29 2.37
C ASP A 478 -14.84 -24.23 3.27
N ALA A 479 -15.30 -24.64 4.47
CA ALA A 479 -15.85 -23.72 5.46
C ALA A 479 -14.80 -22.73 5.99
N ASP A 480 -13.58 -23.18 6.25
CA ASP A 480 -12.48 -22.30 6.69
C ASP A 480 -12.10 -21.31 5.58
N ARG A 481 -12.04 -21.78 4.33
CA ARG A 481 -11.77 -20.95 3.16
C ARG A 481 -12.87 -19.91 2.95
N ASP A 482 -14.13 -20.28 3.11
CA ASP A 482 -15.26 -19.35 3.01
C ASP A 482 -15.25 -18.31 4.14
N ALA A 483 -14.91 -18.72 5.36
CA ALA A 483 -14.74 -17.80 6.49
C ALA A 483 -13.60 -16.79 6.24
N LEU A 484 -12.45 -17.26 5.76
CA LEU A 484 -11.33 -16.41 5.38
C LEU A 484 -11.71 -15.44 4.26
N LYS A 485 -12.45 -15.89 3.25
CA LYS A 485 -12.93 -15.05 2.15
C LYS A 485 -13.84 -13.93 2.63
N LYS A 486 -14.77 -14.25 3.53
CA LYS A 486 -15.68 -13.28 4.15
C LYS A 486 -14.90 -12.27 5.02
N GLY A 487 -13.93 -12.76 5.79
CA GLY A 487 -13.06 -11.90 6.61
C GLY A 487 -12.25 -10.93 5.77
N LEU A 488 -11.59 -11.40 4.70
CA LEU A 488 -10.83 -10.55 3.78
C LEU A 488 -11.73 -9.51 3.10
N LYS A 489 -12.93 -9.91 2.68
CA LYS A 489 -13.92 -8.99 2.13
C LYS A 489 -14.33 -7.91 3.13
N SER A 490 -14.63 -8.30 4.37
CA SER A 490 -14.99 -7.35 5.43
C SER A 490 -13.88 -6.33 5.70
N ALA A 491 -12.63 -6.79 5.82
CA ALA A 491 -11.48 -5.90 5.99
C ALA A 491 -11.29 -4.94 4.79
N THR A 492 -11.55 -5.42 3.57
CA THR A 492 -11.46 -4.59 2.36
C THR A 492 -12.59 -3.56 2.29
N ASP A 493 -13.81 -3.97 2.60
CA ASP A 493 -14.96 -3.08 2.63
C ASP A 493 -14.80 -2.01 3.72
N PHE A 494 -14.21 -2.36 4.86
CA PHE A 494 -13.86 -1.40 5.91
C PHE A 494 -12.87 -0.34 5.40
N ALA A 495 -11.75 -0.77 4.79
CA ALA A 495 -10.74 0.14 4.24
C ALA A 495 -11.33 1.06 3.15
N LEU A 496 -12.10 0.50 2.20
CA LEU A 496 -12.69 1.28 1.10
C LEU A 496 -13.76 2.27 1.57
N ASN A 497 -14.64 1.86 2.48
CA ASN A 497 -15.75 2.70 2.89
C ASN A 497 -15.34 3.73 3.96
N MET A 498 -14.65 3.28 5.01
CA MET A 498 -14.38 4.12 6.17
C MET A 498 -13.12 4.95 5.99
N GLN A 499 -12.03 4.36 5.48
CA GLN A 499 -10.77 5.09 5.32
C GLN A 499 -10.71 5.91 4.03
N ALA A 500 -11.29 5.43 2.92
CA ALA A 500 -11.20 6.15 1.63
C ALA A 500 -12.45 6.98 1.32
N LYS A 501 -13.63 6.35 1.20
CA LYS A 501 -14.85 7.03 0.73
C LYS A 501 -15.37 8.08 1.70
N ASN A 502 -15.49 7.73 2.99
CA ASN A 502 -15.99 8.67 4.00
C ASN A 502 -15.01 9.82 4.23
N TYR A 503 -13.71 9.53 4.22
CA TYR A 503 -12.67 10.56 4.24
C TYR A 503 -12.83 11.55 3.08
N GLN A 504 -12.81 11.05 1.84
CA GLN A 504 -12.95 11.90 0.65
C GLN A 504 -14.22 12.74 0.69
N SER A 505 -15.33 12.13 1.11
CA SER A 505 -16.62 12.82 1.22
C SER A 505 -16.60 13.91 2.29
N ALA A 506 -15.93 13.68 3.42
CA ALA A 506 -15.76 14.67 4.49
C ALA A 506 -14.89 15.85 4.02
N ILE A 507 -13.79 15.58 3.33
CA ILE A 507 -12.87 16.60 2.81
C ILE A 507 -13.56 17.45 1.74
N GLU A 508 -14.25 16.81 0.79
CA GLU A 508 -15.03 17.49 -0.25
C GLU A 508 -16.14 18.36 0.37
N ALA A 509 -16.87 17.85 1.38
CA ALA A 509 -17.92 18.60 2.06
C ALA A 509 -17.41 19.83 2.83
N LYS A 510 -16.17 19.78 3.34
CA LYS A 510 -15.50 20.91 4.00
C LYS A 510 -14.82 21.86 3.01
N GLY A 511 -14.77 21.54 1.72
CA GLY A 511 -14.03 22.32 0.72
C GLY A 511 -12.52 22.35 0.99
N GLN A 512 -12.00 21.35 1.69
CA GLN A 512 -10.58 21.26 2.03
C GLN A 512 -9.79 20.68 0.86
N THR A 513 -8.49 21.01 0.81
CA THR A 513 -7.57 20.52 -0.22
C THR A 513 -6.43 19.79 0.47
N GLU A 514 -6.13 18.59 -0.01
CA GLU A 514 -5.02 17.80 0.51
C GLU A 514 -3.69 18.21 -0.10
N THR A 515 -2.64 18.07 0.70
CA THR A 515 -1.26 18.10 0.28
C THR A 515 -0.71 16.69 0.32
N GLY A 516 -0.12 16.25 -0.80
CA GLY A 516 0.48 14.92 -0.87
C GLY A 516 1.57 14.74 0.18
N GLU A 517 1.43 13.70 0.99
CA GLU A 517 2.54 13.10 1.72
C GLU A 517 3.53 12.47 0.74
N GLY A 518 4.68 12.02 1.24
CA GLY A 518 5.67 11.33 0.43
C GLY A 518 6.81 10.80 1.28
N PHE A 519 7.83 10.25 0.61
CA PHE A 519 9.02 9.73 1.28
C PHE A 519 9.59 10.71 2.31
N GLY A 520 9.64 10.28 3.57
CA GLY A 520 10.19 11.04 4.69
C GLY A 520 9.29 12.15 5.23
N ARG A 521 8.05 12.27 4.76
CA ARG A 521 7.08 13.30 5.21
C ARG A 521 5.71 12.71 5.54
N LEU A 522 5.14 13.12 6.68
CA LEU A 522 3.77 12.75 7.07
C LEU A 522 3.06 13.91 7.81
N ASP A 523 1.74 14.01 7.72
CA ASP A 523 0.96 14.95 8.54
C ASP A 523 0.51 14.26 9.84
N ALA A 524 1.45 14.09 10.77
CA ALA A 524 1.25 13.29 11.97
C ALA A 524 0.04 13.75 12.80
N LEU A 525 -0.14 15.06 12.98
CA LEU A 525 -1.21 15.59 13.80
C LEU A 525 -2.57 15.33 13.15
N ASN A 526 -2.74 15.59 11.84
CA ASN A 526 -4.02 15.33 11.23
C ASN A 526 -4.34 13.84 11.14
N ARG A 527 -3.34 12.99 10.89
CA ARG A 527 -3.48 11.53 10.94
C ARG A 527 -3.92 11.03 12.30
N ILE A 528 -3.25 11.44 13.39
CA ILE A 528 -3.64 11.07 14.76
C ILE A 528 -5.08 11.49 15.04
N GLY A 529 -5.45 12.72 14.67
CA GLY A 529 -6.81 13.21 14.86
C GLY A 529 -7.86 12.38 14.10
N ASN A 530 -7.57 12.02 12.85
CA ASN A 530 -8.45 11.19 12.03
C ASN A 530 -8.52 9.75 12.54
N GLN A 531 -7.42 9.21 13.07
CA GLN A 531 -7.38 7.87 13.66
C GLN A 531 -8.23 7.83 14.93
N VAL A 532 -7.91 8.65 15.94
CA VAL A 532 -8.53 8.59 17.27
C VAL A 532 -9.98 9.07 17.27
N PHE A 533 -10.26 10.21 16.62
CA PHE A 533 -11.58 10.85 16.68
C PHE A 533 -12.52 10.45 15.55
N TYR A 534 -12.11 9.57 14.65
CA TYR A 534 -12.99 9.02 13.63
C TYR A 534 -12.86 7.50 13.50
N LEU A 535 -11.70 6.98 13.09
CA LEU A 535 -11.57 5.53 12.82
C LEU A 535 -11.78 4.68 14.08
N ASP A 536 -11.12 5.01 15.18
CA ASP A 536 -11.24 4.25 16.44
C ASP A 536 -12.64 4.36 17.05
N MET A 537 -13.27 5.54 16.95
CA MET A 537 -14.67 5.73 17.35
C MET A 537 -15.60 4.85 16.51
N ALA A 538 -15.38 4.80 15.20
CA ALA A 538 -16.24 4.05 14.31
C ALA A 538 -16.04 2.53 14.45
N VAL A 539 -14.81 2.06 14.70
CA VAL A 539 -14.50 0.68 15.10
C VAL A 539 -15.14 0.34 16.45
N SER A 540 -15.26 1.32 17.35
CA SER A 540 -15.94 1.19 18.63
C SER A 540 -17.47 1.30 18.54
N GLY A 541 -18.06 1.31 17.34
CA GLY A 541 -19.51 1.36 17.14
C GLY A 541 -20.12 2.77 17.08
N LEU A 542 -19.32 3.81 16.85
CA LEU A 542 -19.75 5.21 16.71
C LEU A 542 -19.53 5.75 15.28
N PRO A 543 -20.25 5.25 14.26
CA PRO A 543 -19.96 5.56 12.85
C PRO A 543 -20.26 7.01 12.44
N ASN A 544 -21.03 7.76 13.24
CA ASN A 544 -21.52 9.11 12.90
C ASN A 544 -20.50 10.23 13.18
N MET A 545 -19.22 9.90 13.32
CA MET A 545 -18.14 10.85 13.63
C MET A 545 -17.39 11.36 12.39
N VAL A 546 -17.94 11.16 11.19
CA VAL A 546 -17.32 11.56 9.90
C VAL A 546 -16.91 13.04 9.89
N GLY A 547 -17.63 13.91 10.60
CA GLY A 547 -17.32 15.33 10.71
C GLY A 547 -15.99 15.67 11.42
N ASN A 548 -15.39 14.72 12.15
CA ASN A 548 -14.09 14.91 12.81
C ASN A 548 -12.89 14.74 11.87
N GLN A 549 -13.10 14.22 10.66
CA GLN A 549 -12.02 14.05 9.67
C GLN A 549 -11.57 15.38 9.10
N GLU A 550 -10.26 15.61 9.05
CA GLU A 550 -9.63 16.79 8.46
C GLU A 550 -8.67 16.36 7.35
N ALA A 551 -8.49 17.23 6.35
CA ALA A 551 -7.58 16.97 5.25
C ALA A 551 -6.14 16.83 5.74
N ILE A 552 -5.41 15.92 5.12
CA ILE A 552 -3.94 15.84 5.23
C ILE A 552 -3.36 17.00 4.41
N ASP A 553 -2.91 18.06 5.07
CA ASP A 553 -2.56 19.32 4.41
C ASP A 553 -1.37 20.09 5.03
N ALA A 554 -0.73 19.52 6.06
CA ALA A 554 0.48 20.04 6.66
C ALA A 554 1.56 18.95 6.89
N PRO A 555 2.01 18.24 5.84
CA PRO A 555 3.00 17.19 6.00
C PRO A 555 4.36 17.74 6.46
N VAL A 556 4.95 17.05 7.44
CA VAL A 556 6.23 17.40 8.04
C VAL A 556 7.26 16.29 7.92
N SER A 557 8.54 16.66 7.90
CA SER A 557 9.65 15.70 7.98
C SER A 557 9.62 14.97 9.32
N TYR A 558 10.22 13.80 9.44
CA TYR A 558 10.33 13.11 10.72
C TYR A 558 11.38 13.78 11.62
N PRO A 559 11.04 14.29 12.81
CA PRO A 559 12.02 14.96 13.66
C PRO A 559 13.04 13.94 14.20
N PRO A 560 14.34 14.28 14.26
CA PRO A 560 15.30 13.43 14.95
C PRO A 560 14.99 13.38 16.46
N ILE A 561 15.04 12.19 17.04
CA ILE A 561 14.66 11.88 18.43
C ILE A 561 15.84 11.71 19.38
N TRP A 562 17.08 11.69 18.88
CA TRP A 562 18.24 11.89 19.75
C TRP A 562 18.12 13.24 20.48
N THR A 563 18.50 13.28 21.76
CA THR A 563 18.36 14.44 22.66
C THR A 563 16.93 14.79 23.10
N VAL A 564 15.88 14.37 22.38
CA VAL A 564 14.47 14.71 22.68
C VAL A 564 14.02 14.40 24.11
N PRO A 565 14.42 13.29 24.76
CA PRO A 565 14.00 12.98 26.12
C PRO A 565 14.29 14.08 27.14
N TRP A 566 15.31 14.90 26.86
CA TRP A 566 15.75 15.99 27.71
C TRP A 566 15.02 17.32 27.46
N PHE A 567 14.26 17.47 26.37
CA PHE A 567 13.56 18.73 26.07
C PHE A 567 12.38 18.95 27.00
N SER A 568 12.18 20.20 27.46
CA SER A 568 10.98 20.58 28.19
C SER A 568 9.71 20.46 27.33
N TRP A 569 9.83 20.72 26.02
CA TRP A 569 8.76 20.60 25.03
C TRP A 569 9.27 19.89 23.77
N ALA A 570 8.60 18.81 23.39
CA ALA A 570 8.91 17.97 22.23
C ALA A 570 8.02 18.30 21.03
N GLN A 571 8.24 17.59 19.90
CA GLN A 571 7.63 17.85 18.57
C GLN A 571 8.10 19.18 17.94
N TYR A 572 7.91 19.39 16.63
CA TYR A 572 8.43 20.59 15.96
C TYR A 572 7.86 21.89 16.53
N ASP A 573 6.57 21.85 16.87
CA ASP A 573 5.80 22.97 17.43
C ASP A 573 5.91 23.10 18.96
N GLY A 574 6.70 22.24 19.61
CA GLY A 574 6.84 22.25 21.06
C GLY A 574 5.56 21.88 21.80
N SER A 575 4.65 21.10 21.21
CA SER A 575 3.29 20.92 21.72
C SER A 575 3.17 20.22 23.08
N ILE A 576 4.12 19.34 23.42
CA ILE A 576 3.95 18.37 24.51
C ILE A 576 5.20 18.22 25.38
N ALA A 577 5.00 18.30 26.69
CA ALA A 577 6.06 18.15 27.70
C ALA A 577 6.18 16.73 28.26
N GLN A 578 5.05 16.01 28.39
CA GLN A 578 5.01 14.71 29.05
C GLN A 578 5.34 13.56 28.05
N PRO A 579 6.43 12.80 28.24
CA PRO A 579 6.89 11.81 27.25
C PRO A 579 6.01 10.58 27.08
N LEU A 580 5.42 10.07 28.17
CA LEU A 580 4.50 8.95 28.11
C LEU A 580 3.28 9.31 27.25
N ILE A 581 2.70 10.50 27.43
CA ILE A 581 1.54 10.97 26.66
C ILE A 581 1.93 11.24 25.21
N ARG A 582 3.13 11.77 24.96
CA ARG A 582 3.67 11.89 23.60
C ARG A 582 3.73 10.53 22.92
N ASN A 583 4.42 9.57 23.53
CA ASN A 583 4.67 8.25 22.95
C ASN A 583 3.37 7.43 22.81
N ALA A 584 2.49 7.48 23.81
CA ALA A 584 1.18 6.81 23.79
C ALA A 584 0.23 7.42 22.76
N GLY A 585 0.20 8.76 22.65
CA GLY A 585 -0.60 9.45 21.64
C GLY A 585 -0.15 9.15 20.22
N GLU A 586 1.16 9.06 19.99
CA GLU A 586 1.75 8.61 18.72
C GLU A 586 1.37 7.16 18.43
N ALA A 587 1.48 6.25 19.41
CA ALA A 587 1.09 4.84 19.26
C ALA A 587 -0.41 4.68 18.89
N LEU A 588 -1.32 5.42 19.54
CA LEU A 588 -2.74 5.47 19.14
C LEU A 588 -2.89 6.00 17.70
N GLY A 589 -2.10 7.01 17.33
CA GLY A 589 -2.05 7.57 15.98
C GLY A 589 -1.66 6.58 14.88
N VAL A 590 -0.79 5.63 15.19
CA VAL A 590 -0.40 4.53 14.27
C VAL A 590 -1.22 3.26 14.51
N PHE A 591 -2.40 3.44 15.13
CA PHE A 591 -3.45 2.46 15.37
C PHE A 591 -3.12 1.41 16.44
N ALA A 592 -2.67 1.84 17.62
CA ALA A 592 -2.93 1.08 18.83
C ALA A 592 -4.44 1.15 19.13
N GLN A 593 -5.08 -0.01 19.27
CA GLN A 593 -6.52 -0.12 19.43
C GLN A 593 -6.94 0.46 20.79
N ILE A 594 -8.08 1.14 20.82
CA ILE A 594 -8.67 1.74 22.03
C ILE A 594 -10.17 1.47 22.08
N ASN A 595 -10.70 1.15 23.25
CA ASN A 595 -12.13 0.95 23.46
C ASN A 595 -12.84 2.27 23.77
N LEU A 596 -13.68 2.72 22.83
CA LEU A 596 -14.56 3.89 22.97
C LEU A 596 -16.05 3.50 22.87
N SER A 597 -16.39 2.23 23.11
CA SER A 597 -17.74 1.69 22.87
C SER A 597 -18.73 2.08 23.98
N PRO A 598 -19.98 2.43 23.64
CA PRO A 598 -21.04 2.68 24.61
C PRO A 598 -21.62 1.38 25.21
N GLU A 599 -21.39 0.22 24.58
CA GLU A 599 -22.03 -1.06 24.94
C GLU A 599 -21.27 -1.82 26.03
N THR A 600 -20.03 -1.44 26.33
CA THR A 600 -19.23 -2.09 27.35
C THR A 600 -19.53 -1.53 28.74
N ALA A 601 -19.53 -2.40 29.76
CA ALA A 601 -19.53 -1.97 31.16
C ALA A 601 -18.43 -0.92 31.40
N SER A 602 -18.70 0.05 32.27
CA SER A 602 -17.83 1.22 32.51
C SER A 602 -16.38 0.84 32.85
N ASP A 603 -16.14 -0.38 33.37
CA ASP A 603 -14.82 -0.89 33.74
C ASP A 603 -13.93 -1.26 32.53
N LYS A 604 -14.47 -1.37 31.31
CA LYS A 604 -13.68 -1.68 30.10
C LYS A 604 -13.38 -0.47 29.22
N LEU A 605 -14.06 0.65 29.44
CA LEU A 605 -13.82 1.88 28.68
C LEU A 605 -12.35 2.30 28.83
N TRP A 606 -11.76 2.87 27.78
CA TRP A 606 -10.34 3.29 27.74
C TRP A 606 -9.30 2.18 27.72
N ARG A 607 -9.70 0.89 27.80
CA ARG A 607 -8.77 -0.21 27.54
C ARG A 607 -8.14 -0.01 26.17
N SER A 608 -6.87 -0.33 26.05
CA SER A 608 -6.13 -0.20 24.80
C SER A 608 -5.11 -1.32 24.64
N SER A 609 -4.64 -1.51 23.42
CA SER A 609 -3.54 -2.42 23.11
C SER A 609 -2.15 -1.80 23.33
N MET A 610 -2.07 -0.52 23.76
CA MET A 610 -0.80 0.18 23.96
C MET A 610 0.14 -0.60 24.89
N ALA A 611 1.38 -0.78 24.43
CA ALA A 611 2.43 -1.43 25.21
C ALA A 611 3.22 -0.38 25.99
N ILE A 612 2.59 0.24 27.00
CA ILE A 612 3.14 1.33 27.81
C ILE A 612 4.49 0.94 28.44
N GLU A 613 4.64 -0.32 28.86
CA GLU A 613 5.91 -0.86 29.37
C GLU A 613 7.06 -0.72 28.36
N ASN A 614 6.78 -0.94 27.07
CA ASN A 614 7.78 -0.81 26.00
C ASN A 614 8.01 0.67 25.65
N LEU A 615 6.96 1.50 25.64
CA LEU A 615 7.06 2.93 25.35
C LEU A 615 7.95 3.67 26.37
N ILE A 616 7.87 3.27 27.64
CA ILE A 616 8.71 3.80 28.72
C ILE A 616 10.14 3.30 28.57
N HIS A 617 10.32 2.01 28.27
CA HIS A 617 11.67 1.49 28.04
C HIS A 617 12.37 2.15 26.84
N ILE A 618 11.64 2.43 25.75
CA ILE A 618 12.14 3.20 24.61
C ILE A 618 12.60 4.59 25.06
N GLU A 619 11.79 5.31 25.85
CA GLU A 619 12.16 6.63 26.36
C GLU A 619 13.45 6.56 27.19
N ASP A 620 13.59 5.54 28.05
CA ASP A 620 14.79 5.36 28.87
C ASP A 620 16.04 5.02 28.03
N MET A 621 15.90 4.19 26.99
CA MET A 621 17.00 3.89 26.05
C MET A 621 17.45 5.12 25.27
N LEU A 622 16.51 5.99 24.87
CA LEU A 622 16.83 7.26 24.21
C LEU A 622 17.50 8.23 25.18
N ARG A 623 17.01 8.30 26.42
CA ARG A 623 17.45 9.23 27.47
C ARG A 623 18.84 8.89 27.99
N GLY A 624 19.05 7.64 28.37
CA GLY A 624 20.22 7.17 29.10
C GLY A 624 20.32 7.73 30.53
N PRO A 625 21.49 7.59 31.18
CA PRO A 625 21.75 8.18 32.50
C PRO A 625 21.73 9.71 32.46
N ASP A 626 21.64 10.32 33.65
CA ASP A 626 21.74 11.77 33.83
C ASP A 626 23.06 12.31 33.21
N PRO A 627 23.00 13.26 32.26
CA PRO A 627 24.18 13.74 31.58
C PRO A 627 25.15 14.47 32.49
N PHE A 628 24.74 14.91 33.68
CA PHE A 628 25.59 15.59 34.66
C PHE A 628 26.05 14.67 35.81
N ALA A 629 25.79 13.36 35.72
CA ALA A 629 26.22 12.40 36.76
C ALA A 629 27.74 12.26 36.89
N THR A 630 28.51 12.71 35.89
CA THR A 630 29.98 12.70 35.91
C THR A 630 30.56 14.10 35.80
N THR A 631 31.87 14.25 36.04
CA THR A 631 32.55 15.55 35.98
C THR A 631 32.62 16.15 34.58
N THR A 632 32.41 15.35 33.52
CA THR A 632 32.37 15.80 32.13
C THR A 632 30.99 15.49 31.56
N PRO A 633 30.11 16.49 31.40
CA PRO A 633 28.75 16.24 30.95
C PRO A 633 28.71 15.61 29.56
N ALA A 634 27.89 14.57 29.41
CA ALA A 634 27.72 13.85 28.14
C ALA A 634 26.41 13.07 28.13
N PHE A 635 25.79 12.92 26.96
CA PHE A 635 24.66 12.02 26.81
C PHE A 635 25.10 10.55 26.87
N GLY A 636 24.45 9.76 27.72
CA GLY A 636 24.68 8.31 27.82
C GLY A 636 23.62 7.43 27.14
N GLY A 637 22.59 8.03 26.53
CA GLY A 637 21.55 7.35 25.76
C GLY A 637 21.85 7.32 24.26
N LEU A 638 20.80 7.40 23.43
CA LEU A 638 20.97 7.51 21.98
C LEU A 638 21.63 8.85 21.61
N THR A 639 22.81 8.77 21.00
CA THR A 639 23.57 9.94 20.53
C THR A 639 23.32 10.22 19.04
N SER A 640 23.58 11.46 18.61
CA SER A 640 23.51 11.82 17.20
C SER A 640 24.61 11.12 16.38
N PRO A 641 24.35 10.77 15.11
CA PRO A 641 25.35 10.12 14.26
C PRO A 641 26.48 11.08 13.94
N LYS A 642 27.72 10.61 14.05
CA LYS A 642 28.92 11.35 13.63
C LYS A 642 29.12 11.26 12.12
N TRP A 643 29.68 12.30 11.53
CA TRP A 643 30.07 12.30 10.12
C TRP A 643 31.04 11.14 9.81
N PRO A 644 30.69 10.22 8.90
CA PRO A 644 31.40 8.96 8.70
C PRO A 644 32.57 9.08 7.70
N GLU A 645 33.45 10.08 7.87
CA GLU A 645 34.60 10.32 6.97
C GLU A 645 35.43 9.04 6.71
N LYS A 646 35.62 8.21 7.74
CA LYS A 646 36.38 6.96 7.65
C LYS A 646 35.78 5.92 6.70
N LEU A 647 34.45 5.90 6.50
CA LEU A 647 33.79 4.95 5.59
C LEU A 647 34.11 5.25 4.12
N PHE A 648 34.47 6.50 3.82
CA PHE A 648 34.75 6.99 2.47
C PHE A 648 36.18 7.55 2.38
N ALA A 649 37.13 6.94 3.09
CA ALA A 649 38.52 7.35 3.06
C ALA A 649 39.06 7.39 1.62
N GLY A 650 39.60 8.54 1.22
CA GLY A 650 40.07 8.80 -0.14
C GLY A 650 39.08 9.52 -1.05
N ASP A 651 37.88 9.84 -0.55
CA ASP A 651 36.91 10.70 -1.23
C ASP A 651 36.94 12.12 -0.66
N ASP A 652 37.38 13.09 -1.47
CA ASP A 652 37.50 14.48 -1.02
C ASP A 652 36.15 15.11 -0.61
N ALA A 653 35.02 14.60 -1.10
CA ALA A 653 33.71 15.14 -0.75
C ALA A 653 33.31 14.84 0.71
N TRP A 654 33.90 13.81 1.31
CA TRP A 654 33.70 13.42 2.71
C TRP A 654 34.77 13.98 3.65
N LYS A 655 35.86 14.53 3.12
CA LYS A 655 36.96 15.06 3.91
C LYS A 655 36.56 16.35 4.61
N ILE A 656 36.91 16.47 5.90
CA ILE A 656 36.70 17.69 6.66
C ILE A 656 37.95 18.58 6.57
N ASP A 657 37.78 19.82 6.13
CA ASP A 657 38.85 20.82 6.15
C ASP A 657 38.90 21.50 7.54
N PRO A 658 39.97 21.29 8.33
CA PRO A 658 40.07 21.84 9.69
C PRO A 658 40.14 23.37 9.71
N VAL A 659 40.64 24.01 8.66
CA VAL A 659 40.72 25.48 8.58
C VAL A 659 39.32 26.06 8.39
N ARG A 660 38.51 25.43 7.52
CA ARG A 660 37.10 25.78 7.35
C ARG A 660 36.29 25.56 8.62
N VAL A 661 36.50 24.44 9.30
CA VAL A 661 35.86 24.13 10.60
C VAL A 661 36.13 25.24 11.62
N GLU A 662 37.37 25.73 11.73
CA GLU A 662 37.72 26.80 12.67
C GLU A 662 37.01 28.13 12.33
N ARG A 663 36.89 28.49 11.05
CA ARG A 663 36.15 29.68 10.63
C ARG A 663 34.64 29.51 10.82
N GLY A 664 34.10 28.35 10.46
CA GLY A 664 32.69 27.99 10.64
C GLY A 664 32.27 27.97 12.10
N ARG A 665 33.13 27.51 13.01
CA ARG A 665 32.91 27.55 14.47
C ARG A 665 32.68 28.99 14.96
N LYS A 666 33.47 29.95 14.45
CA LYS A 666 33.32 31.38 14.79
C LYS A 666 32.00 31.96 14.27
N LEU A 667 31.60 31.57 13.05
CA LEU A 667 30.30 31.96 12.48
C LEU A 667 29.15 31.39 13.32
N TYR A 668 29.19 30.10 13.68
CA TYR A 668 28.20 29.46 14.52
C TYR A 668 28.06 30.16 15.88
N ALA A 669 29.18 30.46 16.54
CA ALA A 669 29.21 31.15 17.82
C ALA A 669 28.59 32.56 17.75
N THR A 670 28.56 33.18 16.57
CA THR A 670 28.03 34.53 16.38
C THR A 670 26.56 34.51 16.00
N VAL A 671 26.15 33.57 15.15
CA VAL A 671 24.84 33.61 14.47
C VAL A 671 23.90 32.50 14.94
N CYS A 672 24.37 31.26 14.99
CA CYS A 672 23.50 30.09 15.16
C CYS A 672 23.13 29.84 16.64
N VAL A 673 24.10 30.06 17.53
CA VAL A 673 24.04 29.66 18.95
C VAL A 673 22.91 30.33 19.74
N GLU A 674 22.47 31.53 19.32
CA GLU A 674 21.39 32.26 19.99
C GLU A 674 20.06 31.50 19.94
N CYS A 675 19.80 30.78 18.83
CA CYS A 675 18.60 29.96 18.68
C CYS A 675 18.87 28.48 18.95
N HIS A 676 19.99 27.96 18.44
CA HIS A 676 20.28 26.52 18.42
C HIS A 676 21.07 26.02 19.64
N LEU A 677 21.42 26.89 20.59
CA LEU A 677 22.31 26.60 21.72
C LEU A 677 23.73 26.22 21.26
N GLY A 678 24.64 26.03 22.23
CA GLY A 678 25.99 25.54 21.96
C GLY A 678 25.99 24.17 21.27
N PRO A 679 27.06 23.82 20.53
CA PRO A 679 27.24 22.47 20.00
C PRO A 679 27.33 21.46 21.16
N VAL A 680 26.73 20.28 20.99
CA VAL A 680 26.70 19.24 22.04
C VAL A 680 28.08 18.61 22.26
N ALA A 681 28.88 18.44 21.20
CA ALA A 681 30.10 17.64 21.21
C ALA A 681 31.32 18.37 20.60
N ASP A 682 31.56 19.64 20.97
CA ASP A 682 32.76 20.38 20.59
C ASP A 682 33.50 20.99 21.81
N PRO A 683 34.50 20.29 22.36
CA PRO A 683 35.31 20.80 23.48
C PRO A 683 36.11 22.08 23.14
N VAL A 684 36.43 22.31 21.87
CA VAL A 684 37.11 23.53 21.43
C VAL A 684 36.15 24.70 21.50
N PHE A 685 34.90 24.51 21.09
CA PHE A 685 33.85 25.51 21.26
C PHE A 685 33.62 25.83 22.73
N ASP A 686 33.45 24.81 23.58
CA ASP A 686 33.20 24.98 25.02
C ASP A 686 34.33 25.74 25.71
N LYS A 687 35.59 25.47 25.34
CA LYS A 687 36.75 26.20 25.88
C LYS A 687 36.85 27.63 25.37
N THR A 688 36.50 27.87 24.11
CA THR A 688 36.64 29.19 23.45
C THR A 688 35.48 30.12 23.82
N TYR A 689 34.28 29.57 23.98
CA TYR A 689 33.05 30.29 24.28
C TYR A 689 32.33 29.66 25.50
N PRO A 690 32.95 29.68 26.70
CA PRO A 690 32.40 28.99 27.87
C PRO A 690 31.00 29.45 28.25
N ASP A 691 30.67 30.73 28.01
CA ASP A 691 29.34 31.28 28.29
C ASP A 691 28.26 30.79 27.33
N LYS A 692 28.66 30.25 26.18
CA LYS A 692 27.79 29.74 25.12
C LYS A 692 27.80 28.21 25.05
N SER A 693 28.52 27.56 25.96
CA SER A 693 28.60 26.10 26.03
C SER A 693 27.20 25.49 26.18
N PHE A 694 26.97 24.38 25.48
CA PHE A 694 25.73 23.60 25.62
C PHE A 694 25.56 23.07 27.05
N TRP A 695 26.66 22.73 27.73
CA TRP A 695 26.66 22.07 29.03
C TRP A 695 26.62 23.03 30.21
N LYS A 696 26.54 24.34 29.96
CA LYS A 696 26.42 25.35 31.01
C LYS A 696 25.04 25.24 31.67
N ILE A 697 25.01 24.81 32.95
CA ILE A 697 23.81 24.90 33.80
C ILE A 697 23.59 26.38 34.15
N LYS A 698 22.35 26.83 34.04
CA LYS A 698 22.01 28.22 34.31
C LYS A 698 21.70 28.46 35.78
N PRO A 699 22.07 29.63 36.35
CA PRO A 699 21.60 30.05 37.65
C PRO A 699 20.06 30.10 37.68
N ALA A 700 19.45 29.77 38.81
CA ALA A 700 17.99 29.71 38.94
C ALA A 700 17.30 31.08 38.75
N GLU A 701 18.06 32.17 38.87
CA GLU A 701 17.60 33.56 38.79
C GLU A 701 17.52 34.08 37.34
N ASP A 702 18.13 33.39 36.37
CA ASP A 702 18.12 33.78 34.94
C ASP A 702 17.03 33.02 34.16
N TRP A 703 15.78 33.45 34.36
CA TRP A 703 14.59 32.83 33.76
C TRP A 703 14.38 33.20 32.28
N GLU A 704 15.05 34.25 31.78
CA GLU A 704 14.89 34.75 30.42
C GLU A 704 15.68 33.92 29.40
N SER A 705 16.77 33.28 29.81
CA SER A 705 17.69 32.62 28.89
C SER A 705 17.46 31.10 28.78
N LYS A 706 17.36 30.55 27.55
CA LYS A 706 17.08 29.12 27.26
C LYS A 706 18.30 28.18 27.45
N GLY A 707 18.13 27.01 28.08
CA GLY A 707 19.22 26.06 28.37
C GLY A 707 18.87 25.06 29.48
N TRP A 708 19.88 24.48 30.14
CA TRP A 708 19.69 23.53 31.24
C TRP A 708 19.22 24.22 32.53
N ASN A 709 18.16 23.68 33.14
CA ASN A 709 17.57 24.17 34.37
C ASN A 709 18.37 23.75 35.63
N ALA A 710 18.52 24.65 36.61
CA ALA A 710 19.13 24.35 37.90
C ALA A 710 18.35 23.33 38.76
N LYS A 711 17.05 23.12 38.50
CA LYS A 711 16.15 22.22 39.25
C LYS A 711 16.21 20.76 38.80
N GLY A 712 17.05 20.44 37.80
CA GLY A 712 17.20 19.11 37.24
C GLY A 712 17.48 19.20 35.74
N PRO A 713 18.03 18.15 35.11
CA PRO A 713 18.51 18.20 33.73
C PRO A 713 17.35 18.16 32.73
N ILE A 714 16.53 19.21 32.69
CA ILE A 714 15.57 19.46 31.61
C ILE A 714 16.07 20.66 30.83
N LEU A 715 16.04 20.53 29.51
CA LEU A 715 16.56 21.48 28.56
C LEU A 715 15.42 22.32 27.97
N ASP A 716 15.42 23.61 28.31
CA ASP A 716 14.53 24.58 27.70
C ASP A 716 15.09 25.06 26.38
N LEU A 717 14.32 24.87 25.31
CA LEU A 717 14.68 25.29 23.96
C LEU A 717 14.12 26.67 23.62
N VAL A 718 14.76 27.34 22.67
CA VAL A 718 14.21 28.53 22.02
C VAL A 718 13.01 28.10 21.18
N GLN A 719 11.88 28.76 21.38
CA GLN A 719 10.68 28.60 20.57
C GLN A 719 10.39 29.95 19.90
N LYS A 720 10.34 29.96 18.58
CA LYS A 720 10.11 31.16 17.79
C LYS A 720 8.68 31.16 17.24
N PRO A 721 7.93 32.27 17.37
CA PRO A 721 6.60 32.37 16.77
C PRO A 721 6.64 32.12 15.27
N VAL A 722 5.62 31.44 14.76
CA VAL A 722 5.49 31.16 13.32
C VAL A 722 5.47 32.45 12.52
N GLU A 723 4.79 33.48 13.03
CA GLU A 723 4.68 34.80 12.41
C GLU A 723 6.04 35.50 12.28
N ALA A 724 6.96 35.26 13.23
CA ALA A 724 8.31 35.80 13.20
C ALA A 724 9.24 35.01 12.26
N MET A 725 9.13 33.67 12.26
CA MET A 725 9.98 32.81 11.43
C MET A 725 9.57 32.76 9.96
N GLN A 726 8.29 32.98 9.65
CA GLN A 726 7.67 32.84 8.32
C GLN A 726 7.96 31.52 7.59
N THR A 727 8.37 30.49 8.32
CA THR A 727 8.32 29.10 7.82
C THR A 727 6.87 28.67 7.66
N ASP A 728 6.61 27.59 6.91
CA ASP A 728 5.26 27.09 6.70
C ASP A 728 4.46 26.99 8.02
N PRO A 729 3.24 27.56 8.11
CA PRO A 729 2.48 27.60 9.35
C PRO A 729 1.60 26.37 9.58
N GLY A 730 1.53 25.45 8.61
CA GLY A 730 0.51 24.40 8.54
C GLY A 730 0.43 23.57 9.81
N GLN A 731 1.55 23.00 10.25
CA GLN A 731 1.59 22.10 11.40
C GLN A 731 1.18 22.83 12.70
N ALA A 732 1.81 23.96 13.00
CA ALA A 732 1.53 24.72 14.22
C ALA A 732 0.09 25.26 14.27
N THR A 733 -0.56 25.44 13.11
CA THR A 733 -1.95 25.89 13.03
C THR A 733 -2.94 24.80 13.48
N ILE A 734 -2.64 23.51 13.25
CA ILE A 734 -3.55 22.40 13.58
C ILE A 734 -3.95 22.42 15.05
N LEU A 735 -2.98 22.51 15.96
CA LEU A 735 -3.26 22.52 17.41
C LEU A 735 -4.06 23.74 17.86
N ALA A 736 -3.89 24.87 17.17
CA ALA A 736 -4.56 26.11 17.50
C ALA A 736 -6.00 26.19 16.98
N THR A 737 -6.31 25.56 15.83
CA THR A 737 -7.59 25.78 15.13
C THR A 737 -8.47 24.55 15.01
N ARG A 738 -7.90 23.33 15.00
CA ARG A 738 -8.68 22.11 14.82
C ARG A 738 -9.57 21.86 16.04
N LYS A 739 -10.84 21.54 15.79
CA LYS A 739 -11.80 21.07 16.80
C LYS A 739 -12.25 19.66 16.49
N VAL A 740 -12.65 18.94 17.54
CA VAL A 740 -13.22 17.60 17.43
C VAL A 740 -14.47 17.49 18.28
N LYS A 741 -15.42 16.67 17.81
CA LYS A 741 -16.60 16.26 18.57
C LYS A 741 -16.34 14.95 19.28
N VAL A 742 -16.75 14.87 20.54
CA VAL A 742 -16.60 13.70 21.38
C VAL A 742 -17.96 13.34 21.98
N PRO A 743 -18.39 12.06 21.96
CA PRO A 743 -19.61 11.66 22.66
C PRO A 743 -19.60 11.98 24.15
N GLY A 744 -20.71 12.52 24.67
CA GLY A 744 -20.81 12.91 26.08
C GLY A 744 -20.63 11.76 27.08
N PHE A 745 -21.00 10.52 26.70
CA PHE A 745 -20.84 9.35 27.57
C PHE A 745 -19.37 8.98 27.83
N LEU A 746 -18.43 9.50 27.03
CA LEU A 746 -17.01 9.32 27.27
C LEU A 746 -16.50 10.23 28.39
N GLU A 747 -17.28 11.21 28.87
CA GLU A 747 -16.90 12.04 30.02
C GLU A 747 -15.49 12.65 29.88
N VAL A 748 -15.13 13.07 28.66
CA VAL A 748 -13.88 13.79 28.39
C VAL A 748 -14.07 15.24 28.81
N ASP A 749 -13.32 15.65 29.84
CA ASP A 749 -13.37 16.99 30.41
C ASP A 749 -11.93 17.46 30.64
N PRO A 750 -11.32 18.16 29.65
CA PRO A 750 -9.93 18.56 29.74
C PRO A 750 -9.59 19.40 30.99
N ALA A 751 -10.55 20.16 31.53
CA ALA A 751 -10.33 20.94 32.75
C ALA A 751 -10.16 20.05 34.00
N LYS A 752 -10.80 18.86 34.01
CA LYS A 752 -10.67 17.86 35.09
C LYS A 752 -9.56 16.85 34.81
N ASP A 753 -9.43 16.41 33.57
CA ASP A 753 -8.50 15.36 33.16
C ASP A 753 -7.04 15.86 33.15
N LEU A 754 -6.80 17.10 32.72
CA LEU A 754 -5.46 17.70 32.64
C LEU A 754 -5.14 18.47 33.92
N LYS A 755 -4.96 17.72 35.02
CA LYS A 755 -4.76 18.26 36.37
C LYS A 755 -3.55 19.20 36.45
N GLY A 756 -3.75 20.36 37.08
CA GLY A 756 -2.67 21.31 37.36
C GLY A 756 -2.25 22.20 36.20
N CYS A 757 -3.07 22.28 35.13
CA CYS A 757 -2.89 23.16 33.97
C CYS A 757 -3.75 24.44 34.02
N ASN A 758 -4.63 24.60 35.01
CA ASN A 758 -5.53 25.76 35.20
C ASN A 758 -6.36 26.09 33.94
N LEU A 759 -6.89 25.07 33.27
CA LEU A 759 -7.69 25.26 32.06
C LEU A 759 -9.10 25.77 32.43
N PRO A 760 -9.67 26.71 31.64
CA PRO A 760 -11.05 27.13 31.84
C PRO A 760 -12.02 25.98 31.53
N GLN A 761 -13.17 25.97 32.20
CA GLN A 761 -14.23 25.02 31.86
C GLN A 761 -14.70 25.27 30.42
N GLY A 762 -14.61 24.22 29.59
CA GLY A 762 -15.05 24.24 28.21
C GLY A 762 -16.22 23.28 27.96
N SER A 763 -16.59 23.17 26.69
CA SER A 763 -17.50 22.11 26.24
C SER A 763 -16.82 20.75 26.36
N THR A 764 -17.59 19.74 26.79
CA THR A 764 -17.15 18.34 26.92
C THR A 764 -17.50 17.48 25.71
N THR A 765 -18.19 18.06 24.71
CA THR A 765 -18.62 17.35 23.50
C THR A 765 -18.11 17.95 22.21
N GLU A 766 -17.60 19.19 22.24
CA GLU A 766 -16.89 19.83 21.14
C GLU A 766 -15.77 20.71 21.70
N MET A 767 -14.51 20.35 21.44
CA MET A 767 -13.37 20.98 22.10
C MET A 767 -12.16 21.07 21.16
N PRO A 768 -11.12 21.87 21.51
CA PRO A 768 -9.87 21.89 20.75
C PRO A 768 -9.26 20.49 20.65
N TYR A 769 -8.83 20.13 19.44
CA TYR A 769 -8.23 18.82 19.15
C TYR A 769 -7.08 18.47 20.10
N ALA A 770 -6.17 19.43 20.34
CA ALA A 770 -5.03 19.23 21.23
C ALA A 770 -5.46 18.80 22.64
N LEU A 771 -6.45 19.49 23.22
CA LEU A 771 -6.96 19.20 24.56
C LEU A 771 -7.72 17.87 24.61
N ALA A 772 -8.53 17.58 23.58
CA ALA A 772 -9.22 16.30 23.48
C ALA A 772 -8.23 15.14 23.43
N LEU A 773 -7.20 15.24 22.59
CA LEU A 773 -6.21 14.18 22.42
C LEU A 773 -5.45 13.95 23.73
N MET A 774 -4.93 15.02 24.34
CA MET A 774 -4.22 14.91 25.62
C MET A 774 -5.07 14.23 26.70
N ALA A 775 -6.36 14.56 26.79
CA ALA A 775 -7.27 13.97 27.77
C ALA A 775 -7.61 12.50 27.45
N VAL A 776 -7.84 12.16 26.18
CA VAL A 776 -8.09 10.77 25.76
C VAL A 776 -6.89 9.88 26.04
N VAL A 777 -5.68 10.34 25.70
CA VAL A 777 -4.43 9.60 25.94
C VAL A 777 -4.17 9.44 27.44
N GLN A 778 -4.44 10.49 28.23
CA GLN A 778 -4.40 10.43 29.71
C GLN A 778 -5.30 9.32 30.23
N LYS A 779 -6.60 9.33 29.88
CA LYS A 779 -7.56 8.34 30.35
C LYS A 779 -7.17 6.91 29.94
N ALA A 780 -6.68 6.72 28.72
CA ALA A 780 -6.21 5.40 28.26
C ALA A 780 -4.96 4.91 29.00
N SER A 781 -4.04 5.83 29.33
CA SER A 781 -2.83 5.52 30.10
C SER A 781 -3.16 5.21 31.56
N ASP A 782 -4.04 6.01 32.19
CA ASP A 782 -4.53 5.78 33.55
C ASP A 782 -5.24 4.42 33.62
N LYS A 783 -6.08 4.12 32.64
CA LYS A 783 -6.77 2.83 32.56
C LYS A 783 -5.82 1.64 32.46
N TRP A 784 -4.74 1.77 31.69
CA TRP A 784 -3.71 0.74 31.57
C TRP A 784 -3.01 0.49 32.91
N MET A 785 -2.73 1.55 33.68
CA MET A 785 -2.12 1.46 35.01
C MET A 785 -3.08 0.86 36.04
N ASP A 786 -4.36 1.26 36.00
CA ASP A 786 -5.41 0.78 36.91
C ASP A 786 -5.70 -0.71 36.71
N ASP A 787 -5.83 -1.18 35.46
CA ASP A 787 -6.06 -2.60 35.16
C ASP A 787 -4.89 -3.49 35.63
N ARG A 788 -3.67 -2.94 35.69
CA ARG A 788 -2.48 -3.60 36.24
C ARG A 788 -2.33 -3.45 37.75
N LYS A 789 -3.23 -2.69 38.40
CA LYS A 789 -3.25 -2.45 39.85
C LYS A 789 -1.94 -1.84 40.36
N LEU A 790 -1.33 -0.96 39.56
CA LEU A 790 -0.13 -0.24 39.99
C LEU A 790 -0.47 0.68 41.17
N SER A 791 0.37 0.66 42.20
CA SER A 791 0.26 1.55 43.35
C SER A 791 0.48 3.02 42.94
N PRO A 792 -0.02 4.00 43.71
CA PRO A 792 0.20 5.42 43.40
C PRO A 792 1.68 5.81 43.26
N ALA A 793 2.58 5.15 44.00
CA ALA A 793 4.01 5.38 43.88
C ALA A 793 4.59 4.86 42.55
N GLU A 794 4.12 3.69 42.09
CA GLU A 794 4.52 3.13 40.79
C GLU A 794 3.97 3.97 39.63
N GLN A 795 2.70 4.41 39.72
CA GLN A 795 2.10 5.32 38.75
C GLN A 795 2.89 6.63 38.66
N ALA A 796 3.23 7.23 39.80
CA ALA A 796 4.04 8.45 39.85
C ALA A 796 5.44 8.26 39.26
N ALA A 797 6.08 7.11 39.50
CA ALA A 797 7.39 6.79 38.95
C ALA A 797 7.37 6.62 37.42
N LEU A 798 6.32 6.01 36.86
CA LEU A 798 6.12 5.91 35.40
C LEU A 798 5.80 7.28 34.78
N TRP A 799 5.06 8.13 35.50
CA TRP A 799 4.63 9.44 35.02
C TRP A 799 5.75 10.48 35.01
N GLY A 800 6.59 10.49 36.04
CA GLY A 800 7.62 11.51 36.27
C GLY A 800 7.05 12.89 36.62
N ASP A 801 7.90 13.92 36.58
CA ASP A 801 7.54 15.26 37.09
C ASP A 801 6.92 16.20 36.04
N ARG A 802 6.93 15.82 34.76
CA ARG A 802 6.41 16.66 33.67
C ARG A 802 4.89 16.54 33.57
N LYS A 803 4.21 17.68 33.47
CA LYS A 803 2.75 17.74 33.38
C LYS A 803 2.26 17.56 31.96
N ASN A 804 1.07 16.97 31.81
CA ASN A 804 0.32 16.91 30.56
C ASN A 804 -0.48 18.21 30.34
N CYS A 805 0.22 19.33 30.13
CA CYS A 805 -0.37 20.65 29.89
C CYS A 805 -0.07 21.16 28.49
N PRO A 806 -0.96 21.97 27.88
CA PRO A 806 -0.67 22.59 26.60
C PRO A 806 0.48 23.60 26.75
N ASN A 807 1.30 23.71 25.71
CA ASN A 807 2.41 24.66 25.71
C ASN A 807 1.90 26.11 25.73
N PRO A 808 2.32 26.95 26.70
CA PRO A 808 1.93 28.36 26.75
C PRO A 808 2.52 29.22 25.61
N ALA A 809 3.54 28.74 24.88
CA ALA A 809 4.15 29.47 23.76
C ALA A 809 3.22 29.64 22.55
N GLY A 810 2.15 28.83 22.44
CA GLY A 810 1.20 28.91 21.33
C GLY A 810 1.81 28.49 19.99
N LYS A 811 1.43 29.18 18.91
CA LYS A 811 1.87 28.88 17.54
C LYS A 811 3.35 29.22 17.35
N SER A 812 4.22 28.25 17.57
CA SER A 812 5.66 28.43 17.48
C SER A 812 6.34 27.18 16.91
N TYR A 813 7.60 27.31 16.52
CA TYR A 813 8.48 26.19 16.23
C TYR A 813 9.72 26.27 17.11
N ARG A 814 10.20 25.12 17.60
CA ARG A 814 11.40 25.05 18.43
C ARG A 814 12.67 25.03 17.57
N ALA A 815 13.69 25.74 18.02
CA ALA A 815 15.06 25.60 17.54
C ALA A 815 15.77 24.54 18.39
N ARG A 816 16.15 23.43 17.76
CA ARG A 816 16.87 22.32 18.40
C ARG A 816 18.38 22.51 18.34
N PRO A 817 19.15 21.85 19.21
CA PRO A 817 20.58 21.65 18.99
C PRO A 817 20.85 20.98 17.62
N LEU A 818 21.93 21.42 16.96
CA LEU A 818 22.30 21.02 15.60
C LEU A 818 23.21 19.77 15.55
N ASN A 819 23.29 19.00 16.63
CA ASN A 819 24.06 17.77 16.65
C ASN A 819 23.44 16.71 15.72
N GLY A 820 24.26 16.13 14.84
CA GLY A 820 23.84 15.20 13.78
C GLY A 820 23.09 15.84 12.61
N VAL A 821 23.07 17.18 12.48
CA VAL A 821 22.30 17.90 11.45
C VAL A 821 22.63 17.47 10.02
N TRP A 822 23.83 16.96 9.77
CA TRP A 822 24.21 16.44 8.47
C TRP A 822 23.30 15.28 8.01
N ALA A 823 22.77 14.49 8.95
CA ALA A 823 21.95 13.31 8.70
C ALA A 823 20.43 13.60 8.70
N THR A 824 20.02 14.87 8.60
CA THR A 824 18.61 15.25 8.76
C THR A 824 18.00 15.92 7.53
N ALA A 825 18.60 15.74 6.35
CA ALA A 825 18.01 16.22 5.10
C ALA A 825 16.71 15.44 4.76
N PRO A 826 15.71 16.09 4.14
CA PRO A 826 15.63 17.52 3.85
C PRO A 826 15.38 18.37 5.10
N TYR A 827 15.73 19.65 5.02
CA TYR A 827 15.71 20.63 6.11
C TYR A 827 14.41 21.43 6.20
N LEU A 828 14.29 22.18 7.31
CA LEU A 828 13.07 22.77 7.87
C LEU A 828 12.09 21.70 8.38
N HIS A 829 11.14 22.12 9.23
CA HIS A 829 10.18 21.20 9.84
C HIS A 829 9.36 20.44 8.80
N ASN A 830 9.07 21.07 7.66
CA ASN A 830 8.31 20.47 6.58
C ASN A 830 9.15 19.73 5.53
N GLY A 831 10.47 19.62 5.70
CA GLY A 831 11.34 18.94 4.73
C GLY A 831 11.32 19.59 3.35
N SER A 832 11.21 20.92 3.28
CA SER A 832 11.07 21.67 2.03
C SER A 832 12.39 22.11 1.42
N VAL A 833 13.50 22.04 2.16
CA VAL A 833 14.81 22.52 1.70
C VAL A 833 15.78 21.35 1.52
N PRO A 834 16.28 21.07 0.31
CA PRO A 834 16.94 19.80 0.01
C PRO A 834 18.32 19.59 0.65
N SER A 835 19.09 20.65 0.94
CA SER A 835 20.46 20.53 1.47
C SER A 835 20.81 21.67 2.42
N LEU A 836 21.87 21.50 3.24
CA LEU A 836 22.33 22.59 4.12
C LEU A 836 22.79 23.80 3.32
N TYR A 837 23.39 23.57 2.15
CA TYR A 837 23.77 24.66 1.26
C TYR A 837 22.56 25.56 0.94
N TRP A 838 21.46 24.96 0.49
CA TRP A 838 20.22 25.70 0.19
C TRP A 838 19.53 26.29 1.42
N LEU A 839 19.69 25.66 2.60
CA LEU A 839 19.17 26.23 3.84
C LEU A 839 19.86 27.56 4.20
N LEU A 840 21.17 27.64 3.92
CA LEU A 840 22.00 28.80 4.21
C LEU A 840 21.97 29.88 3.11
N THR A 841 21.29 29.65 1.98
CA THR A 841 21.01 30.68 0.96
C THR A 841 19.74 31.48 1.31
N PRO A 842 19.59 32.71 0.77
CA PRO A 842 18.34 33.45 0.81
C PRO A 842 17.15 32.59 0.39
N ALA A 843 16.01 32.74 1.07
CA ALA A 843 14.83 31.90 0.87
C ALA A 843 14.31 31.97 -0.58
N ALA A 844 14.40 33.14 -1.22
CA ALA A 844 13.99 33.34 -2.60
C ALA A 844 14.86 32.60 -3.64
N GLU A 845 16.06 32.13 -3.27
CA GLU A 845 16.97 31.40 -4.16
C GLU A 845 16.88 29.88 -4.02
N ARG A 846 16.08 29.38 -3.06
CA ARG A 846 15.95 27.96 -2.78
C ARG A 846 15.20 27.25 -3.91
N PRO A 847 15.58 26.01 -4.28
CA PRO A 847 14.82 25.20 -5.22
C PRO A 847 13.37 25.03 -4.76
N THR A 848 12.42 25.24 -5.68
CA THR A 848 10.98 25.12 -5.40
C THR A 848 10.42 23.73 -5.72
N SER A 849 11.24 22.84 -6.26
CA SER A 849 10.88 21.45 -6.54
C SER A 849 12.10 20.54 -6.53
N PHE A 850 11.95 19.31 -6.02
CA PHE A 850 12.98 18.28 -6.04
C PHE A 850 12.38 16.88 -5.83
N CYS A 851 13.12 15.85 -6.22
CA CYS A 851 12.66 14.47 -6.16
C CYS A 851 12.97 13.80 -4.81
N GLN A 852 11.99 13.08 -4.28
CA GLN A 852 12.09 12.29 -3.05
C GLN A 852 11.81 10.81 -3.34
N GLY A 853 12.42 9.93 -2.55
CA GLY A 853 12.31 8.47 -2.68
C GLY A 853 13.58 7.80 -3.18
N ALA A 854 14.48 8.56 -3.82
CA ALA A 854 15.88 8.20 -3.82
C ALA A 854 16.46 8.42 -2.42
N ARG A 855 17.50 7.64 -2.08
CA ARG A 855 18.32 7.84 -0.88
C ARG A 855 19.68 8.45 -1.20
N ASP A 856 19.90 8.84 -2.44
CA ASP A 856 21.18 9.39 -2.90
C ASP A 856 21.51 10.66 -2.13
N TYR A 857 22.73 10.70 -1.62
CA TYR A 857 23.18 11.77 -0.75
C TYR A 857 24.36 12.50 -1.37
N ASP A 858 24.27 13.83 -1.42
CA ASP A 858 25.38 14.69 -1.76
C ASP A 858 26.12 15.12 -0.48
N PRO A 859 27.32 14.58 -0.23
CA PRO A 859 28.12 14.98 0.92
C PRO A 859 28.69 16.39 0.79
N THR A 860 28.71 16.99 -0.40
CA THR A 860 29.20 18.36 -0.62
C THR A 860 28.19 19.36 -0.10
N HIS A 861 26.98 19.40 -0.68
CA HIS A 861 25.91 20.29 -0.23
C HIS A 861 25.21 19.81 1.06
N VAL A 862 25.47 18.57 1.50
CA VAL A 862 24.92 17.93 2.70
C VAL A 862 23.39 17.79 2.58
N GLY A 863 22.95 16.83 1.77
CA GLY A 863 21.54 16.54 1.53
C GLY A 863 21.29 15.97 0.15
N PHE A 864 20.20 16.40 -0.51
CA PHE A 864 19.89 16.02 -1.88
C PHE A 864 20.67 16.89 -2.88
N ASP A 865 21.18 16.25 -3.94
CA ASP A 865 21.72 16.97 -5.09
C ASP A 865 20.55 17.54 -5.91
N VAL A 866 20.43 18.87 -5.96
CA VAL A 866 19.31 19.56 -6.63
C VAL A 866 19.84 20.76 -7.39
N PRO A 867 19.53 20.90 -8.69
CA PRO A 867 19.93 22.08 -9.47
C PRO A 867 19.19 23.34 -8.98
N LYS A 868 19.78 24.53 -9.21
CA LYS A 868 19.21 25.82 -8.75
C LYS A 868 17.76 26.05 -9.21
N GLY A 869 17.39 25.59 -10.40
CA GLY A 869 16.03 25.71 -10.94
C GLY A 869 15.02 24.70 -10.39
N GLY A 870 15.46 23.77 -9.53
CA GLY A 870 14.68 22.61 -9.11
C GLY A 870 14.54 21.53 -10.19
N GLU A 871 13.84 20.47 -9.83
CA GLU A 871 13.54 19.35 -10.74
C GLU A 871 12.18 19.56 -11.43
N ALA A 872 12.11 19.25 -12.72
CA ALA A 872 10.87 19.30 -13.50
C ALA A 872 10.08 17.97 -13.43
N SER A 873 10.77 16.85 -13.24
CA SER A 873 10.18 15.51 -13.23
C SER A 873 11.08 14.52 -12.49
N CYS A 874 10.51 13.48 -11.91
CA CYS A 874 11.26 12.46 -11.18
C CYS A 874 11.33 11.12 -11.93
N LYS A 875 12.23 10.25 -11.48
CA LYS A 875 12.26 8.85 -11.94
C LYS A 875 10.96 8.14 -11.51
N VAL A 876 10.61 7.07 -12.21
CA VAL A 876 9.39 6.27 -11.96
C VAL A 876 9.24 5.96 -10.48
N GLY A 877 8.04 6.24 -9.94
CA GLY A 877 7.67 5.92 -8.55
C GLY A 877 8.29 6.82 -7.47
N GLN A 878 9.19 7.74 -7.82
CA GLN A 878 9.60 8.82 -6.91
C GLN A 878 8.51 9.87 -6.78
N SER A 879 8.58 10.69 -5.73
CA SER A 879 7.63 11.76 -5.46
C SER A 879 8.28 13.11 -5.73
N LEU A 880 7.66 13.94 -6.58
CA LEU A 880 8.09 15.32 -6.79
C LEU A 880 7.57 16.19 -5.64
N PHE A 881 8.48 16.69 -4.79
CA PHE A 881 8.16 17.83 -3.94
C PHE A 881 8.01 19.07 -4.81
N ALA A 882 6.99 19.89 -4.55
CA ALA A 882 6.80 21.18 -5.20
C ALA A 882 6.12 22.18 -4.25
N THR A 883 6.50 23.45 -4.35
CA THR A 883 5.84 24.54 -3.60
C THR A 883 4.54 25.01 -4.25
N THR A 884 4.33 24.70 -5.53
CA THR A 884 3.14 25.08 -6.30
C THR A 884 2.56 23.90 -7.06
N ASP A 885 1.24 23.90 -7.25
CA ASP A 885 0.54 22.90 -8.06
C ASP A 885 0.65 23.17 -9.56
N SER A 886 0.06 22.31 -10.39
CA SER A 886 0.09 22.45 -11.85
C SER A 886 -0.60 23.71 -12.39
N SER A 887 -1.35 24.44 -11.55
CA SER A 887 -1.95 25.73 -11.88
C SER A 887 -1.12 26.94 -11.42
N GLY A 888 0.02 26.69 -10.76
CA GLY A 888 0.89 27.72 -10.18
C GLY A 888 0.43 28.21 -8.80
N LYS A 889 -0.57 27.57 -8.18
CA LYS A 889 -1.07 27.95 -6.84
C LYS A 889 -0.17 27.35 -5.76
N PRO A 890 0.17 28.09 -4.68
CA PRO A 890 0.90 27.54 -3.55
C PRO A 890 0.24 26.30 -2.94
N ILE A 891 1.04 25.28 -2.69
CA ILE A 891 0.62 24.05 -1.99
C ILE A 891 0.79 24.28 -0.49
N LYS A 892 -0.29 24.06 0.27
CA LYS A 892 -0.29 24.20 1.74
C LYS A 892 0.70 23.20 2.37
N GLY A 893 1.47 23.59 3.37
CA GLY A 893 2.44 22.68 4.00
C GLY A 893 3.78 22.56 3.27
N ASN A 894 3.91 23.09 2.04
CA ASN A 894 5.12 22.96 1.21
C ASN A 894 5.92 24.27 1.07
N SER A 895 5.65 25.31 1.85
CA SER A 895 6.44 26.55 1.76
C SER A 895 7.91 26.33 2.10
N THR A 896 8.82 26.91 1.30
CA THR A 896 10.28 26.96 1.52
C THR A 896 10.74 28.24 2.20
N LEU A 897 9.79 29.11 2.58
CA LEU A 897 10.06 30.43 3.13
C LEU A 897 10.53 30.38 4.58
N GLY A 898 10.98 31.53 5.09
CA GLY A 898 11.41 31.71 6.46
C GLY A 898 12.80 31.15 6.73
N HIS A 899 13.31 31.40 7.95
CA HIS A 899 14.68 31.04 8.33
C HIS A 899 15.70 31.53 7.27
N SER A 900 15.55 32.78 6.80
CA SER A 900 16.37 33.31 5.70
C SER A 900 17.58 34.09 6.21
N PHE A 901 18.71 33.92 5.53
CA PHE A 901 19.93 34.70 5.72
C PHE A 901 20.08 35.69 4.55
N GLU A 902 19.33 36.78 4.62
CA GLU A 902 19.28 37.81 3.56
C GLU A 902 19.25 39.25 4.11
N GLY A 903 19.39 39.40 5.43
CA GLY A 903 19.46 40.71 6.07
C GLY A 903 20.79 41.43 5.84
N PRO A 904 20.92 42.68 6.29
CA PRO A 904 22.20 43.37 6.34
C PRO A 904 23.24 42.60 7.19
N ALA A 905 24.50 42.66 6.76
CA ALA A 905 25.63 41.93 7.35
C ALA A 905 25.94 42.31 8.82
N LYS A 906 25.53 43.50 9.27
CA LYS A 906 25.62 43.86 10.69
C LYS A 906 24.43 43.25 11.44
N PRO A 907 24.65 42.52 12.55
CA PRO A 907 23.57 42.01 13.39
C PRO A 907 22.66 43.16 13.81
N ASN A 908 21.42 43.14 13.33
CA ASN A 908 20.35 43.99 13.86
C ASN A 908 19.39 43.07 14.62
N LYS A 909 18.96 43.46 15.82
CA LYS A 909 17.94 42.71 16.56
C LYS A 909 16.55 42.81 15.92
N ASP A 910 16.38 43.76 15.00
CA ASP A 910 15.11 44.08 14.33
C ASP A 910 15.12 43.67 12.84
N TYR A 911 15.46 42.42 12.53
CA TYR A 911 15.24 41.90 11.18
C TYR A 911 13.73 41.81 10.88
N PRO A 912 13.29 42.07 9.63
CA PRO A 912 11.93 41.76 9.21
C PRO A 912 11.59 40.29 9.45
N ASN A 913 10.31 39.99 9.70
CA ASN A 913 9.84 38.61 9.84
C ASN A 913 10.30 37.76 8.65
N GLY A 914 10.71 36.52 8.92
CA GLY A 914 11.27 35.60 7.93
C GLY A 914 12.79 35.65 7.80
N ILE A 915 13.43 36.76 8.19
CA ILE A 915 14.87 36.97 8.11
C ILE A 915 15.46 36.80 9.51
N ILE A 916 16.45 35.92 9.64
CA ILE A 916 17.07 35.57 10.93
C ILE A 916 18.54 35.96 11.03
N GLY A 917 19.12 36.50 9.97
CA GLY A 917 20.51 36.92 9.96
C GLY A 917 20.92 37.60 8.66
N GLY A 918 22.15 38.12 8.67
CA GLY A 918 22.77 38.70 7.48
C GLY A 918 23.08 37.65 6.42
N ALA A 919 23.14 38.07 5.15
CA ALA A 919 23.54 37.18 4.06
C ALA A 919 24.99 36.70 4.21
N PHE A 920 25.21 35.39 4.07
CA PHE A 920 26.54 34.79 4.04
C PHE A 920 27.18 34.90 2.66
N SER A 921 28.45 35.26 2.61
CA SER A 921 29.27 35.05 1.42
C SER A 921 29.37 33.56 1.07
N GLU A 922 29.78 33.27 -0.16
CA GLU A 922 30.00 31.89 -0.61
C GLU A 922 31.00 31.16 0.31
N GLU A 923 32.10 31.81 0.69
CA GLU A 923 33.11 31.21 1.55
C GLU A 923 32.59 30.95 2.97
N GLU A 924 31.86 31.90 3.56
CA GLU A 924 31.25 31.74 4.89
C GLU A 924 30.23 30.59 4.93
N ARG A 925 29.44 30.40 3.85
CA ARG A 925 28.53 29.25 3.74
C ARG A 925 29.30 27.94 3.79
N TRP A 926 30.37 27.81 3.00
CA TRP A 926 31.18 26.59 2.99
C TRP A 926 31.93 26.35 4.30
N ASP A 927 32.37 27.41 4.97
CA ASP A 927 32.98 27.33 6.29
C ASP A 927 31.99 26.83 7.33
N LEU A 928 30.77 27.38 7.34
CA LEU A 928 29.71 26.94 8.23
C LEU A 928 29.28 25.50 7.93
N ILE A 929 29.12 25.10 6.66
CA ILE A 929 28.82 23.72 6.28
C ILE A 929 29.90 22.75 6.76
N ALA A 930 31.18 23.09 6.59
CA ALA A 930 32.29 22.27 7.08
C ALA A 930 32.20 22.07 8.59
N TYR A 931 31.85 23.12 9.35
CA TYR A 931 31.62 23.01 10.79
C TYR A 931 30.37 22.18 11.14
N LEU A 932 29.24 22.39 10.47
CA LEU A 932 28.00 21.64 10.72
C LEU A 932 28.13 20.13 10.45
N LYS A 933 29.02 19.71 9.54
CA LYS A 933 29.39 18.30 9.37
C LYS A 933 30.01 17.71 10.65
N THR A 934 30.68 18.51 11.47
CA THR A 934 31.36 18.02 12.68
C THR A 934 30.46 17.86 13.90
N LEU A 935 29.22 18.36 13.83
CA LEU A 935 28.28 18.44 14.96
C LEU A 935 27.44 17.20 15.20
#